data_AF-A0A117DXA4-F1
#
_entry.id   AF-A0A117DXA4-F1
#
_cell.length_a   1.000
_cell.length_b   1.000
_cell.length_c   1.000
_cell.angle_alpha   90.00
_cell.angle_beta   90.00
_cell.angle_gamma   90.00
#
_symmetry.space_group_name_H-M   'P 1'
#
loop_
_entity.id
_entity.type
_entity.pdbx_description
1 polymer ?
#
loop_
_entity_poly.entity_id
_entity_poly.type
_entity_poly.pdbx_seq_one_letter_code
_entity_poly.pdbx_strand_id
1 'polypeptide(L)'
;MSDHVLSQIPVLQGTVAADCEILHDPNDAWFQQRLARWTDIDRKVPAAIVLPRTEDACLKTVQWALKSSIPFVPKSGGHSPWSTIGSDGIIIDLSLYSAVRVDAGARTATVIGSVLAKEVSVCLAEAGFFTALGNGNSVGAIPYLLGGGGSITNSITGFGSDQILAARVITAKGELIEVTEETHPDLLWALKGAGQFFGLVTQLTVRAHPLSLLRKKQGLIWVGAFIFPLDRAVEVARVMKQIMDDPQHATAGLMMIIAPPPARVPSLVISARYTGDEAPEVPFKALYDLQPTATMGRDLPIQNVNDEREALCAKGDFKRFGIVGLHEFRIDGFVQAIEVWKKLIHECPDAINSAFNLQWDSRAVKTPEKESAMSSHDVRYWQVNIIWHTDEKNRRKVDEYNDECVALMRGPDETQYIDFQNATRAGPIQRRYRGEARLKKLRQLKREWDPQAAILARLVPDNTRTNRRDGISSSIAWEDHRETRPISCRGAFRGLTSAYQQLETRWTPPQSQDRLDTVHPGTIATANLPLLQSNHGRYIASGGENSSMLVRQLALALAIAVLSDAIPTSIKHVLHEKRHKPASDWVKGARVESDAVLPVRIGLAQNNLDKGYDFLMEVSDPKSSKYGQYWSADEVHDIFQPSEEAVEAVREWLVASGIHPSRVVHSDNKGWLAFDAYAHEAERLFMTEFHEHESDRSAKIRVGCDQYHVPEHIQKHIDYVTPGVKLTQVVKRTKKVKRASQLAHSSKAKSAAQGSQTLPSKAKFLPEDLRGCGYNITPSCIKALYQIPDAKTATPNNSLGLYEQGDYFAKSDLDLFYKEYAPWVPQGTYPIPALIDGANYSVPSWSSLNTGESDIDIDMAYSLLYPQQVTLYQVDDQLYEPVEVDTTNLFNTFLDALDGSYCTYSAYGETGDDPSIDPVYPDPRPGGYKGKLQCGVYKPTNVISASYGQSEADLPVSYTKRQCNEFMKLGLQGHSILFASGDYGVASFAGDGDENGCLGPEGKIFNPQYPSNCPYVTSVGGTMLYGYQTVNDSESVMHVNLGGTASNFSTSGGFSNYFPQPAYQYAAVEQYFQTANLSYPYYSEFEVDVNTTKGLYNRLGRAYPDVSANGAHFRAYMDGYDYHWYGSSLASPLFASVLTLLNEERFAIGKGPVGFVNPVLYAYPQVLNDITNGTNAGCGTYGFSAIQGWDPASGLGTPNYPLMRELFLSLP
;
A
#
# COMPACT_ATOMS: atom_id res chain seq x y z
N MET A 1 -20.76 30.22 10.70
CA MET A 1 -19.34 30.15 11.15
C MET A 1 -19.00 31.51 11.75
N SER A 2 -17.75 31.90 12.02
CA SER A 2 -17.47 33.32 12.28
C SER A 2 -17.21 34.03 10.96
N ASP A 3 -18.16 34.87 10.56
CA ASP A 3 -18.08 35.63 9.31
C ASP A 3 -16.87 36.60 9.33
N HIS A 4 -16.43 37.03 10.53
CA HIS A 4 -15.19 37.78 10.72
C HIS A 4 -13.97 37.02 10.16
N VAL A 5 -13.74 35.78 10.59
CA VAL A 5 -12.55 35.03 10.17
C VAL A 5 -12.58 34.74 8.68
N LEU A 6 -13.73 34.31 8.15
CA LEU A 6 -13.90 34.04 6.72
C LEU A 6 -13.67 35.30 5.86
N SER A 7 -14.10 36.49 6.31
CA SER A 7 -13.84 37.75 5.61
C SER A 7 -12.34 38.09 5.47
N GLN A 8 -11.49 37.55 6.34
CA GLN A 8 -10.04 37.82 6.36
C GLN A 8 -9.22 36.79 5.57
N ILE A 9 -9.80 35.65 5.18
CA ILE A 9 -9.09 34.60 4.43
C ILE A 9 -8.53 35.09 3.08
N PRO A 10 -9.23 35.92 2.27
CA PRO A 10 -8.66 36.48 1.04
C PRO A 10 -7.42 37.36 1.29
N VAL A 11 -7.33 38.02 2.45
CA VAL A 11 -6.17 38.83 2.86
C VAL A 11 -4.99 37.92 3.20
N LEU A 12 -5.24 36.78 3.87
CA LEU A 12 -4.20 35.78 4.13
C LEU A 12 -3.72 35.14 2.82
N GLN A 13 -4.64 34.73 1.94
CA GLN A 13 -4.30 34.18 0.61
C GLN A 13 -3.41 35.16 -0.17
N GLY A 14 -3.77 36.44 -0.25
CA GLY A 14 -2.93 37.48 -0.87
C GLY A 14 -1.56 37.73 -0.20
N THR A 15 -1.32 37.16 0.98
CA THR A 15 -0.06 37.29 1.75
C THR A 15 0.83 36.03 1.66
N VAL A 16 0.24 34.82 1.53
CA VAL A 16 0.98 33.54 1.63
C VAL A 16 0.60 32.45 0.61
N ALA A 17 -0.29 32.67 -0.36
CA ALA A 17 -0.84 31.58 -1.20
C ALA A 17 0.17 30.75 -2.03
N ALA A 18 1.38 31.26 -2.29
CA ALA A 18 2.45 30.47 -2.94
C ALA A 18 3.12 29.46 -1.97
N ASP A 19 3.13 29.78 -0.67
CA ASP A 19 3.86 29.06 0.38
C ASP A 19 2.93 28.38 1.41
N CYS A 20 1.62 28.60 1.34
CA CYS A 20 0.61 28.04 2.24
C CYS A 20 -0.56 27.43 1.47
N GLU A 21 -1.01 26.25 1.90
CA GLU A 21 -2.36 25.77 1.62
C GLU A 21 -3.33 26.30 2.70
N ILE A 22 -4.57 26.64 2.34
CA ILE A 22 -5.56 27.22 3.26
C ILE A 22 -6.92 26.56 3.03
N LEU A 23 -7.37 25.75 4.00
CA LEU A 23 -8.61 24.97 3.94
C LEU A 23 -9.68 25.62 4.81
N HIS A 24 -10.84 25.96 4.24
CA HIS A 24 -11.90 26.69 4.96
C HIS A 24 -13.33 26.20 4.66
N ASP A 25 -13.52 25.14 3.87
CA ASP A 25 -14.80 24.41 3.81
C ASP A 25 -14.73 23.20 4.73
N PRO A 26 -15.55 23.10 5.80
CA PRO A 26 -15.56 21.94 6.68
C PRO A 26 -16.18 20.68 6.06
N ASN A 27 -16.80 20.75 4.87
CA ASN A 27 -17.33 19.58 4.17
C ASN A 27 -16.26 18.89 3.28
N ASP A 28 -15.17 19.59 3.00
CA ASP A 28 -14.05 19.07 2.22
C ASP A 28 -13.36 17.89 2.93
N ALA A 29 -12.92 16.92 2.12
CA ALA A 29 -12.31 15.69 2.60
C ALA A 29 -10.91 15.95 3.22
N TRP A 30 -10.13 16.85 2.63
CA TRP A 30 -8.80 17.20 3.10
C TRP A 30 -8.86 18.03 4.39
N PHE A 31 -9.79 18.98 4.49
CA PHE A 31 -10.11 19.67 5.73
C PHE A 31 -10.43 18.67 6.86
N GLN A 32 -11.27 17.67 6.61
CA GLN A 32 -11.60 16.66 7.63
C GLN A 32 -10.40 15.76 7.99
N GLN A 33 -9.59 15.34 7.01
CA GLN A 33 -8.35 14.57 7.26
C GLN A 33 -7.31 15.37 8.06
N ARG A 34 -7.20 16.68 7.81
CA ARG A 34 -6.32 17.60 8.54
C ARG A 34 -6.90 18.00 9.91
N LEU A 35 -8.22 18.01 10.09
CA LEU A 35 -8.89 18.17 11.39
C LEU A 35 -8.75 16.92 12.28
N ALA A 36 -8.64 15.73 11.67
CA ALA A 36 -8.51 14.46 12.40
C ALA A 36 -7.22 14.39 13.23
N ARG A 37 -7.37 14.02 14.51
CA ARG A 37 -6.32 14.01 15.55
C ARG A 37 -6.47 12.77 16.46
N TRP A 38 -5.57 12.58 17.42
CA TRP A 38 -5.48 11.37 18.26
C TRP A 38 -6.74 11.05 19.10
N THR A 39 -7.59 12.03 19.36
CA THR A 39 -8.76 11.88 20.26
C THR A 39 -9.85 12.90 19.92
N ASP A 40 -11.12 12.50 20.00
CA ASP A 40 -12.27 13.36 19.80
C ASP A 40 -12.64 14.20 21.03
N ILE A 41 -12.05 13.93 22.22
CA ILE A 41 -12.32 14.64 23.48
C ILE A 41 -12.19 16.16 23.34
N ASP A 42 -13.33 16.86 23.37
CA ASP A 42 -13.46 18.32 23.17
C ASP A 42 -13.07 18.84 21.77
N ARG A 43 -13.11 18.01 20.72
CA ARG A 43 -12.78 18.45 19.35
C ARG A 43 -13.79 19.47 18.82
N LYS A 44 -13.30 20.68 18.56
CA LYS A 44 -14.03 21.74 17.82
C LYS A 44 -13.57 21.82 16.37
N VAL A 45 -14.44 22.38 15.53
CA VAL A 45 -14.18 22.66 14.11
C VAL A 45 -13.65 24.11 13.99
N PRO A 46 -12.47 24.36 13.40
CA PRO A 46 -11.93 25.70 13.20
C PRO A 46 -12.64 26.44 12.06
N ALA A 47 -12.36 27.74 11.90
CA ALA A 47 -12.81 28.49 10.71
C ALA A 47 -11.94 28.19 9.49
N ALA A 48 -10.64 27.94 9.70
CA ALA A 48 -9.73 27.47 8.66
C ALA A 48 -8.57 26.64 9.25
N ILE A 49 -7.94 25.83 8.40
CA ILE A 49 -6.66 25.17 8.65
C ILE A 49 -5.67 25.74 7.63
N VAL A 50 -4.57 26.32 8.11
CA VAL A 50 -3.48 26.87 7.30
C VAL A 50 -2.30 25.91 7.38
N LEU A 51 -1.72 25.54 6.24
CA LEU A 51 -0.60 24.60 6.15
C LEU A 51 0.59 25.27 5.46
N PRO A 52 1.51 25.90 6.22
CA PRO A 52 2.71 26.51 5.66
C PRO A 52 3.75 25.48 5.19
N ARG A 53 4.42 25.81 4.09
CA ARG A 53 5.59 25.08 3.54
C ARG A 53 6.93 25.68 3.95
N THR A 54 6.94 26.93 4.44
CA THR A 54 8.16 27.67 4.79
C THR A 54 8.06 28.37 6.16
N GLU A 55 9.21 28.68 6.77
CA GLU A 55 9.28 29.40 8.05
C GLU A 55 8.74 30.84 7.93
N ASP A 56 8.99 31.49 6.78
CA ASP A 56 8.47 32.82 6.46
C ASP A 56 6.94 32.81 6.29
N ALA A 57 6.37 31.76 5.68
CA ALA A 57 4.93 31.58 5.62
C ALA A 57 4.30 31.33 6.99
N CYS A 58 5.00 30.66 7.91
CA CYS A 58 4.60 30.57 9.31
C CYS A 58 4.58 31.97 9.97
N LEU A 59 5.65 32.75 9.79
CA LEU A 59 5.80 34.11 10.33
C LEU A 59 4.68 35.04 9.83
N LYS A 60 4.46 35.10 8.51
CA LYS A 60 3.40 35.88 7.86
C LYS A 60 2.01 35.46 8.35
N THR A 61 1.75 34.16 8.52
CA THR A 61 0.47 33.66 9.05
C THR A 61 0.23 34.12 10.49
N VAL A 62 1.24 34.08 11.36
CA VAL A 62 1.12 34.60 12.74
C VAL A 62 0.97 36.12 12.76
N GLN A 63 1.72 36.87 11.94
CA GLN A 63 1.59 38.33 11.81
C GLN A 63 0.18 38.74 11.34
N TRP A 64 -0.39 38.04 10.36
CA TRP A 64 -1.78 38.24 9.93
C TRP A 64 -2.77 37.92 11.06
N ALA A 65 -2.59 36.79 11.76
CA ALA A 65 -3.50 36.37 12.83
C ALA A 65 -3.53 37.39 13.98
N LEU A 66 -2.35 37.89 14.40
CA LEU A 66 -2.21 38.96 15.38
C LEU A 66 -2.88 40.26 14.90
N LYS A 67 -2.60 40.69 13.66
CA LYS A 67 -3.15 41.93 13.08
C LYS A 67 -4.68 41.90 12.93
N SER A 68 -5.26 40.75 12.62
CA SER A 68 -6.71 40.56 12.45
C SER A 68 -7.43 40.15 13.75
N SER A 69 -6.71 40.07 14.88
CA SER A 69 -7.21 39.57 16.17
C SER A 69 -7.84 38.17 16.11
N ILE A 70 -7.29 37.31 15.25
CA ILE A 70 -7.75 35.93 15.03
C ILE A 70 -6.90 34.99 15.89
N PRO A 71 -7.48 34.30 16.90
CA PRO A 71 -6.74 33.33 17.69
C PRO A 71 -6.35 32.11 16.86
N PHE A 72 -5.24 31.47 17.23
CA PHE A 72 -4.76 30.26 16.57
C PHE A 72 -4.28 29.19 17.56
N VAL A 73 -4.26 27.94 17.09
CA VAL A 73 -3.52 26.84 17.74
C VAL A 73 -2.56 26.20 16.74
N PRO A 74 -1.28 25.95 17.10
CA PRO A 74 -0.39 25.20 16.25
C PRO A 74 -0.65 23.69 16.35
N LYS A 75 -0.49 23.00 15.22
CA LYS A 75 -0.67 21.56 15.08
C LYS A 75 0.58 20.92 14.46
N SER A 76 0.89 19.73 14.97
CA SER A 76 1.79 18.73 14.40
C SER A 76 1.05 17.38 14.48
N GLY A 77 1.64 16.29 14.98
CA GLY A 77 1.05 14.94 15.05
C GLY A 77 -0.31 14.78 15.77
N GLY A 78 -0.86 15.84 16.40
CA GLY A 78 -2.26 15.85 16.84
C GLY A 78 -2.58 15.12 18.15
N HIS A 79 -1.58 14.80 18.96
CA HIS A 79 -1.74 14.06 20.23
C HIS A 79 -2.27 14.89 21.42
N SER A 80 -2.48 16.20 21.27
CA SER A 80 -2.97 17.08 22.34
C SER A 80 -4.51 17.12 22.39
N PRO A 81 -5.17 16.64 23.48
CA PRO A 81 -6.60 16.83 23.65
C PRO A 81 -6.99 18.31 23.85
N TRP A 82 -6.11 19.13 24.45
CA TRP A 82 -6.42 20.54 24.78
C TRP A 82 -6.16 21.55 23.66
N SER A 83 -5.42 21.17 22.60
CA SER A 83 -5.09 22.07 21.48
C SER A 83 -6.24 22.11 20.47
N THR A 84 -7.36 22.74 20.87
CA THR A 84 -8.57 22.86 20.04
C THR A 84 -9.05 24.31 19.95
N ILE A 85 -9.67 24.65 18.83
CA ILE A 85 -10.17 25.99 18.52
C ILE A 85 -11.48 25.87 17.72
N GLY A 86 -12.42 26.80 17.94
CA GLY A 86 -13.70 26.79 17.25
C GLY A 86 -13.68 27.61 15.96
N SER A 87 -14.87 27.82 15.38
CA SER A 87 -15.03 28.66 14.19
C SER A 87 -14.77 30.14 14.43
N ASP A 88 -14.21 30.51 15.58
CA ASP A 88 -13.70 31.81 15.99
C ASP A 88 -12.19 31.99 15.72
N GLY A 89 -11.47 30.94 15.32
CA GLY A 89 -10.04 30.99 15.00
C GLY A 89 -9.56 29.91 14.03
N ILE A 90 -8.25 29.79 13.87
CA ILE A 90 -7.59 28.89 12.90
C ILE A 90 -6.65 27.85 13.52
N ILE A 91 -6.40 26.77 12.80
CA ILE A 91 -5.27 25.86 13.07
C ILE A 91 -4.11 26.23 12.15
N ILE A 92 -2.89 26.34 12.68
CA ILE A 92 -1.65 26.40 11.89
C ILE A 92 -1.02 25.00 11.94
N ASP A 93 -1.19 24.21 10.88
CA ASP A 93 -0.72 22.83 10.80
C ASP A 93 0.62 22.78 10.06
N LEU A 94 1.70 22.54 10.79
CA LEU A 94 3.06 22.59 10.25
C LEU A 94 3.44 21.35 9.42
N SER A 95 2.49 20.47 9.07
CA SER A 95 2.75 19.19 8.39
C SER A 95 3.05 19.27 6.89
N LEU A 96 3.25 20.48 6.34
CA LEU A 96 3.93 20.71 5.06
C LEU A 96 5.30 21.40 5.23
N TYR A 97 5.73 21.65 6.47
CA TYR A 97 7.02 22.21 6.87
C TYR A 97 7.65 21.29 7.94
N SER A 98 8.30 20.22 7.49
CA SER A 98 8.91 19.20 8.35
C SER A 98 10.24 18.72 7.80
N ALA A 99 11.24 18.56 8.67
CA ALA A 99 12.54 17.97 8.34
C ALA A 99 13.33 17.60 9.61
N VAL A 100 14.33 16.74 9.45
CA VAL A 100 15.45 16.54 10.38
C VAL A 100 16.74 16.96 9.69
N ARG A 101 17.68 17.56 10.41
CA ARG A 101 19.05 17.78 9.96
C ARG A 101 20.00 17.38 11.08
N VAL A 102 20.86 16.38 10.87
CA VAL A 102 21.81 15.91 11.89
C VAL A 102 23.19 16.50 11.62
N ASP A 103 23.81 17.08 12.65
CA ASP A 103 25.23 17.43 12.66
C ASP A 103 25.97 16.44 13.56
N ALA A 104 26.62 15.46 12.93
CA ALA A 104 27.41 14.44 13.61
C ALA A 104 28.68 15.00 14.29
N GLY A 105 29.20 16.14 13.81
CA GLY A 105 30.38 16.81 14.37
C GLY A 105 30.04 17.57 15.65
N ALA A 106 28.98 18.38 15.62
CA ALA A 106 28.45 19.07 16.80
C ALA A 106 27.68 18.12 17.76
N ARG A 107 27.29 16.93 17.29
CA ARG A 107 26.39 15.97 17.96
C ARG A 107 25.05 16.60 18.31
N THR A 108 24.43 17.21 17.32
CA THR A 108 23.11 17.82 17.42
C THR A 108 22.20 17.39 16.27
N ALA A 109 20.89 17.62 16.43
CA ALA A 109 19.96 17.58 15.32
C ALA A 109 19.00 18.77 15.38
N THR A 110 18.75 19.39 14.24
CA THR A 110 17.70 20.40 14.06
C THR A 110 16.41 19.72 13.66
N VAL A 111 15.44 19.77 14.55
CA VAL A 111 14.08 19.23 14.44
C VAL A 111 13.19 20.35 13.93
N ILE A 112 12.61 20.20 12.74
CA ILE A 112 11.91 21.28 12.01
C ILE A 112 10.40 21.02 11.93
N GLY A 113 9.62 22.02 12.34
CA GLY A 113 8.17 22.09 12.26
C GLY A 113 7.42 20.85 12.77
N SER A 114 6.68 20.16 11.90
CA SER A 114 5.80 19.05 12.29
C SER A 114 6.45 17.65 12.29
N VAL A 115 7.77 17.54 12.18
CA VAL A 115 8.43 16.22 12.15
C VAL A 115 8.07 15.36 13.39
N LEU A 116 7.82 14.08 13.15
CA LEU A 116 7.27 13.10 14.09
C LEU A 116 8.38 12.28 14.78
N ALA A 117 8.02 11.53 15.83
CA ALA A 117 8.98 10.81 16.65
C ALA A 117 9.75 9.72 15.88
N LYS A 118 9.10 8.96 14.98
CA LYS A 118 9.78 7.93 14.16
C LYS A 118 10.82 8.56 13.23
N GLU A 119 10.44 9.58 12.46
CA GLU A 119 11.33 10.35 11.57
C GLU A 119 12.59 10.85 12.31
N VAL A 120 12.44 11.51 13.46
CA VAL A 120 13.59 11.99 14.26
C VAL A 120 14.42 10.82 14.80
N SER A 121 13.79 9.71 15.20
CA SER A 121 14.52 8.55 15.73
C SER A 121 15.37 7.85 14.67
N VAL A 122 14.89 7.75 13.44
CA VAL A 122 15.58 7.02 12.37
C VAL A 122 16.70 7.86 11.77
N CYS A 123 16.46 9.12 11.42
CA CYS A 123 17.54 9.99 10.91
C CYS A 123 18.68 10.19 11.92
N LEU A 124 18.41 10.05 13.23
CA LEU A 124 19.46 9.96 14.25
C LEU A 124 20.17 8.61 14.22
N ALA A 125 19.43 7.49 14.16
CA ALA A 125 20.00 6.14 14.17
C ALA A 125 20.89 5.85 12.95
N GLU A 126 20.45 6.24 11.75
CA GLU A 126 21.23 6.22 10.49
C GLU A 126 22.56 6.97 10.65
N ALA A 127 22.55 8.11 11.37
CA ALA A 127 23.74 8.90 11.66
C ALA A 127 24.58 8.38 12.85
N GLY A 128 24.19 7.27 13.50
CA GLY A 128 24.90 6.68 14.65
C GLY A 128 24.52 7.26 16.02
N PHE A 129 23.38 7.95 16.13
CA PHE A 129 22.90 8.63 17.33
C PHE A 129 21.46 8.27 17.74
N PHE A 130 21.01 8.77 18.89
CA PHE A 130 19.63 8.80 19.35
C PHE A 130 19.37 10.05 20.22
N THR A 131 18.12 10.31 20.58
CA THR A 131 17.78 11.34 21.59
C THR A 131 16.53 10.95 22.39
N ALA A 132 16.18 11.75 23.39
CA ALA A 132 15.06 11.48 24.30
C ALA A 132 13.71 11.76 23.62
N LEU A 133 13.17 10.76 22.91
CA LEU A 133 11.90 10.81 22.17
C LEU A 133 10.77 10.05 22.90
N GLY A 134 9.53 10.26 22.44
CA GLY A 134 8.31 9.70 23.05
C GLY A 134 7.96 8.29 22.57
N ASN A 135 7.02 7.65 23.26
CA ASN A 135 6.71 6.21 23.09
C ASN A 135 5.68 5.89 21.98
N GLY A 136 5.62 6.70 20.91
CA GLY A 136 4.64 6.55 19.84
C GLY A 136 5.02 7.32 18.58
N ASN A 137 5.01 6.63 17.44
CA ASN A 137 5.65 7.09 16.20
C ASN A 137 5.07 8.40 15.65
N SER A 138 3.75 8.60 15.71
CA SER A 138 3.06 9.79 15.20
C SER A 138 2.99 10.96 16.19
N VAL A 139 3.72 10.91 17.31
CA VAL A 139 3.84 12.05 18.23
C VAL A 139 4.76 13.10 17.62
N GLY A 140 4.26 14.34 17.46
CA GLY A 140 5.06 15.46 16.95
C GLY A 140 6.22 15.81 17.89
N ALA A 141 7.45 15.84 17.36
CA ALA A 141 8.66 15.93 18.18
C ALA A 141 8.78 17.25 18.93
N ILE A 142 8.61 18.40 18.24
CA ILE A 142 8.68 19.74 18.87
C ILE A 142 7.73 19.88 20.07
N PRO A 143 6.39 19.70 19.95
CA PRO A 143 5.48 19.88 21.08
C PRO A 143 5.67 18.83 22.20
N TYR A 144 6.26 17.67 21.91
CA TYR A 144 6.66 16.69 22.92
C TYR A 144 7.85 17.19 23.75
N LEU A 145 8.91 17.68 23.09
CA LEU A 145 10.13 18.21 23.73
C LEU A 145 9.84 19.45 24.60
N LEU A 146 9.04 20.39 24.07
CA LEU A 146 8.65 21.62 24.80
C LEU A 146 7.83 21.33 26.06
N GLY A 147 7.07 20.23 26.06
CA GLY A 147 6.19 19.81 27.14
C GLY A 147 6.83 18.91 28.21
N GLY A 148 8.17 18.83 28.25
CA GLY A 148 8.93 17.97 29.16
C GLY A 148 9.40 16.69 28.47
N GLY A 149 8.47 15.86 28.02
CA GLY A 149 8.75 14.65 27.23
C GLY A 149 9.44 13.52 28.02
N GLY A 150 8.66 12.58 28.57
CA GLY A 150 9.16 11.40 29.25
C GLY A 150 9.56 10.28 28.28
N SER A 151 10.85 9.96 28.22
CA SER A 151 11.42 8.97 27.32
C SER A 151 11.75 7.64 28.00
N ILE A 152 11.99 6.60 27.20
CA ILE A 152 12.47 5.29 27.67
C ILE A 152 13.94 5.34 28.12
N THR A 153 14.67 6.39 27.73
CA THR A 153 16.09 6.60 28.01
C THR A 153 16.35 7.63 29.12
N ASN A 154 15.34 7.99 29.92
CA ASN A 154 15.43 9.03 30.96
C ASN A 154 16.64 8.91 31.91
N SER A 155 17.04 7.69 32.31
CA SER A 155 18.25 7.46 33.14
C SER A 155 19.59 7.64 32.39
N ILE A 156 19.58 7.73 31.06
CA ILE A 156 20.76 7.91 30.19
C ILE A 156 20.86 9.35 29.66
N THR A 157 19.72 9.95 29.28
CA THR A 157 19.66 11.25 28.59
C THR A 157 19.12 12.39 29.45
N GLY A 158 18.27 12.11 30.43
CA GLY A 158 17.33 13.09 31.00
C GLY A 158 16.05 13.16 30.15
N PHE A 159 15.14 14.10 30.47
CA PHE A 159 13.89 14.29 29.74
C PHE A 159 14.13 14.88 28.33
N GLY A 160 13.11 14.83 27.47
CA GLY A 160 13.12 15.45 26.14
C GLY A 160 13.44 16.95 26.18
N SER A 161 12.85 17.68 27.12
CA SER A 161 13.12 19.10 27.35
C SER A 161 14.60 19.39 27.63
N ASP A 162 15.31 18.48 28.28
CA ASP A 162 16.70 18.68 28.69
C ASP A 162 17.67 18.59 27.50
N GLN A 163 17.20 18.05 26.37
CA GLN A 163 17.95 17.93 25.12
C GLN A 163 17.94 19.21 24.29
N ILE A 164 17.00 20.13 24.52
CA ILE A 164 16.92 21.39 23.78
C ILE A 164 18.15 22.26 24.09
N LEU A 165 18.85 22.68 23.04
CA LEU A 165 20.03 23.56 23.09
C LEU A 165 19.71 24.96 22.56
N ALA A 166 18.92 25.04 21.49
CA ALA A 166 18.42 26.28 20.91
C ALA A 166 17.03 26.10 20.29
N ALA A 167 16.33 27.20 20.03
CA ALA A 167 15.02 27.19 19.38
C ALA A 167 14.84 28.39 18.44
N ARG A 168 14.07 28.22 17.36
CA ARG A 168 13.55 29.32 16.53
C ARG A 168 12.08 29.51 16.84
N VAL A 169 11.69 30.75 17.15
CA VAL A 169 10.40 31.04 17.78
C VAL A 169 9.78 32.28 17.16
N ILE A 170 8.54 32.17 16.69
CA ILE A 170 7.71 33.31 16.34
C ILE A 170 6.96 33.77 17.60
N THR A 171 7.22 35.00 18.05
CA THR A 171 6.68 35.57 19.29
C THR A 171 5.24 36.06 19.12
N ALA A 172 4.55 36.33 20.23
CA ALA A 172 3.24 36.99 20.21
C ALA A 172 3.28 38.47 19.74
N LYS A 173 4.46 39.00 19.38
CA LYS A 173 4.63 40.30 18.71
C LYS A 173 4.71 40.16 17.18
N GLY A 174 4.76 38.93 16.65
CA GLY A 174 4.95 38.66 15.22
C GLY A 174 6.41 38.76 14.77
N GLU A 175 7.37 38.54 15.69
CA GLU A 175 8.81 38.57 15.43
C GLU A 175 9.35 37.13 15.41
N LEU A 176 10.20 36.76 14.44
CA LEU A 176 10.94 35.50 14.44
C LEU A 176 12.31 35.72 15.11
N ILE A 177 12.57 35.02 16.21
CA ILE A 177 13.81 35.13 17.00
C ILE A 177 14.51 33.78 17.16
N GLU A 178 15.81 33.85 17.44
CA GLU A 178 16.64 32.70 17.78
C GLU A 178 17.00 32.72 19.27
N VAL A 179 16.61 31.66 19.96
CA VAL A 179 16.64 31.52 21.42
C VAL A 179 17.77 30.56 21.78
N THR A 180 18.89 31.11 22.24
CA THR A 180 20.04 30.37 22.76
C THR A 180 20.30 30.77 24.22
N GLU A 181 21.30 30.14 24.85
CA GLU A 181 21.76 30.50 26.20
C GLU A 181 22.42 31.90 26.22
N GLU A 182 22.97 32.34 25.09
CA GLU A 182 23.67 33.62 24.92
C GLU A 182 22.69 34.75 24.58
N THR A 183 21.64 34.49 23.80
CA THR A 183 20.68 35.52 23.36
C THR A 183 19.53 35.70 24.35
N HIS A 184 18.88 34.61 24.75
CA HIS A 184 17.61 34.61 25.47
C HIS A 184 17.52 33.48 26.52
N PRO A 185 18.48 33.36 27.46
CA PRO A 185 18.58 32.22 28.38
C PRO A 185 17.33 32.00 29.23
N ASP A 186 16.67 33.08 29.68
CA ASP A 186 15.45 32.97 30.48
C ASP A 186 14.24 32.45 29.69
N LEU A 187 14.19 32.71 28.38
CA LEU A 187 13.21 32.10 27.48
C LEU A 187 13.59 30.64 27.17
N LEU A 188 14.86 30.34 26.90
CA LEU A 188 15.34 28.96 26.71
C LEU A 188 15.01 28.07 27.93
N TRP A 189 15.27 28.56 29.14
CA TRP A 189 14.89 27.95 30.40
C TRP A 189 13.38 27.61 30.47
N ALA A 190 12.53 28.48 29.91
CA ALA A 190 11.08 28.30 29.87
C ALA A 190 10.61 27.36 28.74
N LEU A 191 11.28 27.36 27.59
CA LEU A 191 11.02 26.41 26.50
C LEU A 191 11.26 24.96 26.96
N LYS A 192 12.24 24.75 27.84
CA LYS A 192 12.60 23.47 28.45
C LYS A 192 11.60 23.04 29.54
N GLY A 193 10.38 22.69 29.12
CA GLY A 193 9.31 22.11 29.95
C GLY A 193 8.00 22.93 30.00
N ALA A 194 7.98 24.13 29.43
CA ALA A 194 6.80 24.99 29.37
C ALA A 194 6.64 25.71 28.01
N GLY A 195 7.34 25.27 26.96
CA GLY A 195 7.52 26.07 25.74
C GLY A 195 6.26 26.41 24.95
N GLN A 196 5.21 25.59 25.06
CA GLN A 196 3.90 25.81 24.45
C GLN A 196 3.20 27.13 24.84
N PHE A 197 3.74 27.89 25.80
CA PHE A 197 3.14 29.13 26.30
C PHE A 197 3.75 30.43 25.73
N PHE A 198 4.87 30.38 24.99
CA PHE A 198 5.71 31.56 24.72
C PHE A 198 5.88 31.94 23.24
N GLY A 199 5.51 31.06 22.30
CA GLY A 199 5.56 31.35 20.87
C GLY A 199 5.13 30.17 20.01
N LEU A 200 5.09 30.38 18.69
CA LEU A 200 5.10 29.30 17.72
C LEU A 200 6.56 28.90 17.47
N VAL A 201 6.99 27.79 18.06
CA VAL A 201 8.33 27.24 17.85
C VAL A 201 8.37 26.55 16.49
N THR A 202 9.19 27.06 15.57
CA THR A 202 9.35 26.56 14.20
C THR A 202 10.44 25.50 14.09
N GLN A 203 11.50 25.61 14.90
CA GLN A 203 12.63 24.68 14.91
C GLN A 203 13.20 24.51 16.33
N LEU A 204 13.73 23.33 16.63
CA LEU A 204 14.51 23.04 17.83
C LEU A 204 15.85 22.40 17.47
N THR A 205 16.95 22.94 17.99
CA THR A 205 18.24 22.25 17.98
C THR A 205 18.35 21.41 19.25
N VAL A 206 18.44 20.09 19.11
CA VAL A 206 18.55 19.14 20.23
C VAL A 206 19.88 18.41 20.25
N ARG A 207 20.30 17.97 21.44
CA ARG A 207 21.46 17.10 21.66
C ARG A 207 21.23 15.70 21.07
N ALA A 208 22.20 15.19 20.33
CA ALA A 208 22.27 13.82 19.85
C ALA A 208 23.27 13.01 20.71
N HIS A 209 22.87 11.83 21.17
CA HIS A 209 23.67 10.92 22.00
C HIS A 209 24.12 9.72 21.16
N PRO A 210 25.37 9.26 21.21
CA PRO A 210 25.83 8.18 20.35
C PRO A 210 25.21 6.83 20.76
N LEU A 211 24.87 5.99 19.78
CA LEU A 211 24.27 4.66 19.99
C LEU A 211 25.12 3.72 20.88
N SER A 212 26.41 4.02 21.06
CA SER A 212 27.31 3.32 21.97
C SER A 212 27.01 3.52 23.47
N LEU A 213 26.06 4.38 23.84
CA LEU A 213 25.50 4.48 25.20
C LEU A 213 24.33 3.51 25.46
N LEU A 214 23.92 2.74 24.45
CA LEU A 214 22.88 1.72 24.54
C LEU A 214 23.49 0.31 24.53
N ARG A 215 22.65 -0.71 24.75
CA ARG A 215 23.05 -2.11 24.98
C ARG A 215 23.89 -2.66 23.82
N LYS A 216 24.88 -3.48 24.19
CA LYS A 216 25.92 -4.05 23.31
C LYS A 216 26.74 -3.02 22.53
N LYS A 217 26.59 -1.71 22.84
CA LYS A 217 27.09 -0.56 22.06
C LYS A 217 26.55 -0.50 20.62
N GLN A 218 25.49 -1.25 20.32
CA GLN A 218 24.92 -1.44 18.98
C GLN A 218 23.65 -0.60 18.74
N GLY A 219 23.32 0.34 19.63
CA GLY A 219 22.07 1.10 19.55
C GLY A 219 20.82 0.33 19.99
N LEU A 220 21.01 -0.83 20.61
CA LEU A 220 19.92 -1.74 20.95
C LEU A 220 19.31 -1.44 22.32
N ILE A 221 18.05 -1.82 22.51
CA ILE A 221 17.38 -1.96 23.80
C ILE A 221 16.68 -3.32 23.80
N TRP A 222 16.88 -4.12 24.85
CA TRP A 222 16.07 -5.32 25.03
C TRP A 222 14.66 -4.92 25.45
N VAL A 223 13.66 -5.48 24.78
CA VAL A 223 12.24 -5.38 25.17
C VAL A 223 11.68 -6.77 25.42
N GLY A 224 10.75 -6.87 26.35
CA GLY A 224 10.04 -8.12 26.60
C GLY A 224 8.69 -7.91 27.28
N ALA A 225 7.91 -8.98 27.36
CA ALA A 225 6.68 -9.00 28.13
C ALA A 225 6.53 -10.30 28.92
N PHE A 226 6.08 -10.16 30.17
CA PHE A 226 5.70 -11.27 31.06
C PHE A 226 4.21 -11.13 31.37
N ILE A 227 3.41 -12.14 31.05
CA ILE A 227 1.94 -12.10 31.17
C ILE A 227 1.49 -13.01 32.31
N PHE A 228 0.68 -12.46 33.22
CA PHE A 228 0.11 -13.16 34.37
C PHE A 228 -1.41 -12.91 34.47
N PRO A 229 -2.20 -13.85 35.00
CA PRO A 229 -3.59 -13.60 35.38
C PRO A 229 -3.68 -12.61 36.56
N LEU A 230 -4.79 -11.86 36.66
CA LEU A 230 -4.95 -10.77 37.64
C LEU A 230 -5.04 -11.21 39.11
N ASP A 231 -5.34 -12.47 39.40
CA ASP A 231 -5.37 -13.01 40.77
C ASP A 231 -3.96 -13.16 41.38
N ARG A 232 -2.96 -13.48 40.55
CA ARG A 232 -1.53 -13.50 40.94
C ARG A 232 -0.90 -12.11 41.14
N ALA A 233 -1.64 -11.02 40.93
CA ALA A 233 -1.08 -9.66 40.96
C ALA A 233 -0.37 -9.30 42.28
N VAL A 234 -0.80 -9.83 43.43
CA VAL A 234 -0.17 -9.59 44.74
C VAL A 234 1.22 -10.24 44.83
N GLU A 235 1.42 -11.39 44.18
CA GLU A 235 2.69 -12.11 44.10
C GLU A 235 3.65 -11.38 43.15
N VAL A 236 3.17 -11.08 41.94
CA VAL A 236 3.93 -10.35 40.90
C VAL A 236 4.34 -8.95 41.41
N ALA A 237 3.47 -8.24 42.13
CA ALA A 237 3.79 -6.93 42.69
C ALA A 237 4.95 -6.96 43.71
N ARG A 238 5.12 -8.05 44.48
CA ARG A 238 6.26 -8.18 45.41
C ARG A 238 7.58 -8.36 44.67
N VAL A 239 7.59 -9.19 43.62
CA VAL A 239 8.75 -9.37 42.74
C VAL A 239 9.07 -8.09 41.97
N MET A 240 8.04 -7.44 41.41
CA MET A 240 8.22 -6.16 40.72
C MET A 240 8.79 -5.08 41.64
N LYS A 241 8.40 -5.02 42.93
CA LYS A 241 9.01 -4.08 43.86
C LYS A 241 10.51 -4.32 44.03
N GLN A 242 10.97 -5.57 44.09
CA GLN A 242 12.40 -5.89 44.17
C GLN A 242 13.16 -5.42 42.92
N ILE A 243 12.64 -5.72 41.73
CA ILE A 243 13.25 -5.32 40.43
C ILE A 243 13.22 -3.80 40.24
N MET A 244 12.14 -3.14 40.68
CA MET A 244 11.99 -1.68 40.66
C MET A 244 12.94 -0.97 41.63
N ASP A 245 13.29 -1.59 42.74
CA ASP A 245 14.12 -0.98 43.78
C ASP A 245 15.62 -1.22 43.61
N ASP A 246 16.06 -2.19 42.79
CA ASP A 246 17.49 -2.47 42.53
C ASP A 246 18.10 -1.63 41.38
N PRO A 247 18.95 -0.63 41.67
CA PRO A 247 19.55 0.23 40.65
C PRO A 247 20.77 -0.40 39.95
N GLN A 248 21.23 -1.60 40.36
CA GLN A 248 22.40 -2.25 39.75
C GLN A 248 22.11 -2.65 38.29
N HIS A 249 20.93 -3.22 38.06
CA HIS A 249 20.46 -3.59 36.74
C HIS A 249 19.65 -2.46 36.10
N ALA A 250 19.97 -2.11 34.85
CA ALA A 250 19.32 -1.04 34.08
C ALA A 250 17.93 -1.45 33.54
N THR A 251 16.97 -1.76 34.41
CA THR A 251 15.60 -2.13 34.04
C THR A 251 14.64 -0.94 34.04
N ALA A 252 13.71 -0.93 33.09
CA ALA A 252 12.61 0.02 33.05
C ALA A 252 11.38 -0.66 32.45
N GLY A 253 10.19 -0.05 32.49
CA GLY A 253 9.03 -0.65 31.85
C GLY A 253 7.68 -0.09 32.26
N LEU A 254 6.62 -0.82 31.88
CA LEU A 254 5.23 -0.58 32.25
C LEU A 254 4.64 -1.86 32.87
N MET A 255 4.13 -1.78 34.10
CA MET A 255 3.29 -2.81 34.71
C MET A 255 1.83 -2.43 34.45
N MET A 256 1.13 -3.22 33.63
CA MET A 256 -0.11 -2.83 32.97
C MET A 256 -1.28 -3.73 33.37
N ILE A 257 -2.38 -3.12 33.80
CA ILE A 257 -3.68 -3.77 34.02
C ILE A 257 -4.49 -3.54 32.75
N ILE A 258 -4.72 -4.59 31.94
CA ILE A 258 -5.22 -4.47 30.57
C ILE A 258 -5.92 -5.75 30.07
N ALA A 259 -6.82 -5.62 29.09
CA ALA A 259 -7.36 -6.72 28.28
C ALA A 259 -6.74 -6.69 26.87
N PRO A 260 -5.59 -7.35 26.64
CA PRO A 260 -4.88 -7.29 25.37
C PRO A 260 -5.65 -8.03 24.25
N PRO A 261 -5.63 -7.52 23.00
CA PRO A 261 -6.14 -8.26 21.85
C PRO A 261 -5.25 -9.48 21.52
N PRO A 262 -5.76 -10.47 20.77
CA PRO A 262 -7.14 -10.59 20.31
C PRO A 262 -8.10 -11.10 21.42
N ALA A 263 -7.59 -11.85 22.41
CA ALA A 263 -8.41 -12.61 23.36
C ALA A 263 -9.19 -11.75 24.38
N ARG A 264 -8.77 -10.50 24.63
CA ARG A 264 -9.39 -9.55 25.58
C ARG A 264 -9.55 -10.07 27.01
N VAL A 265 -8.73 -11.03 27.42
CA VAL A 265 -8.72 -11.58 28.78
C VAL A 265 -8.05 -10.58 29.75
N PRO A 266 -8.72 -10.15 30.83
CA PRO A 266 -8.12 -9.32 31.87
C PRO A 266 -6.81 -9.90 32.41
N SER A 267 -5.70 -9.19 32.19
CA SER A 267 -4.34 -9.67 32.43
C SER A 267 -3.46 -8.60 33.11
N LEU A 268 -2.48 -9.07 33.88
CA LEU A 268 -1.34 -8.28 34.33
C LEU A 268 -0.17 -8.49 33.35
N VAL A 269 0.21 -7.43 32.64
CA VAL A 269 1.30 -7.48 31.64
C VAL A 269 2.46 -6.62 32.11
N ILE A 270 3.62 -7.24 32.34
CA ILE A 270 4.88 -6.55 32.63
C ILE A 270 5.60 -6.32 31.31
N SER A 271 5.42 -5.15 30.68
CA SER A 271 6.19 -4.74 29.49
C SER A 271 7.53 -4.19 29.95
N ALA A 272 8.55 -5.03 29.94
CA ALA A 272 9.89 -4.75 30.43
C ALA A 272 10.80 -4.21 29.32
N ARG A 273 11.77 -3.39 29.72
CA ARG A 273 12.88 -2.88 28.90
C ARG A 273 14.17 -2.98 29.68
N TYR A 274 15.29 -3.18 28.98
CA TYR A 274 16.59 -3.32 29.62
C TYR A 274 17.73 -2.81 28.72
N THR A 275 18.63 -2.01 29.30
CA THR A 275 19.70 -1.31 28.57
C THR A 275 21.13 -1.63 29.07
N GLY A 276 21.30 -2.64 29.92
CA GLY A 276 22.63 -3.14 30.30
C GLY A 276 23.10 -4.25 29.36
N ASP A 277 24.30 -4.77 29.60
CA ASP A 277 24.97 -5.69 28.66
C ASP A 277 24.83 -7.18 29.03
N GLU A 278 24.53 -7.53 30.28
CA GLU A 278 24.31 -8.93 30.67
C GLU A 278 23.03 -9.55 30.04
N ALA A 279 22.87 -10.87 30.20
CA ALA A 279 21.72 -11.61 29.67
C ALA A 279 20.43 -11.17 30.41
N PRO A 280 19.31 -10.83 29.72
CA PRO A 280 18.07 -10.32 30.35
C PRO A 280 17.43 -11.25 31.37
N GLU A 281 17.75 -12.55 31.29
CA GLU A 281 17.37 -13.58 32.25
C GLU A 281 17.97 -13.35 33.64
N VAL A 282 19.06 -12.56 33.76
CA VAL A 282 19.67 -12.18 35.04
C VAL A 282 18.80 -11.15 35.78
N PRO A 283 18.56 -9.92 35.26
CA PRO A 283 17.76 -8.91 35.98
C PRO A 283 16.29 -9.27 36.12
N PHE A 284 15.74 -10.09 35.23
CA PHE A 284 14.33 -10.53 35.29
C PHE A 284 14.15 -11.95 35.82
N LYS A 285 15.20 -12.60 36.37
CA LYS A 285 15.12 -13.99 36.87
C LYS A 285 13.91 -14.23 37.76
N ALA A 286 13.64 -13.31 38.69
CA ALA A 286 12.53 -13.44 39.63
C ALA A 286 11.15 -13.43 38.95
N LEU A 287 10.99 -12.84 37.75
CA LEU A 287 9.75 -12.94 36.96
C LEU A 287 9.64 -14.27 36.19
N TYR A 288 10.75 -14.79 35.68
CA TYR A 288 10.79 -16.13 35.08
C TYR A 288 10.48 -17.22 36.13
N ASP A 289 11.02 -17.07 37.34
CA ASP A 289 10.79 -17.97 38.48
C ASP A 289 9.30 -18.04 38.89
N LEU A 290 8.51 -16.98 38.64
CA LEU A 290 7.06 -16.99 38.89
C LEU A 290 6.28 -17.85 37.88
N GLN A 291 6.88 -18.33 36.79
CA GLN A 291 6.21 -19.04 35.69
C GLN A 291 5.04 -18.23 35.10
N PRO A 292 5.33 -17.22 34.24
CA PRO A 292 4.31 -16.46 33.52
C PRO A 292 3.53 -17.34 32.53
N THR A 293 2.28 -16.97 32.24
CA THR A 293 1.45 -17.65 31.23
C THR A 293 2.01 -17.49 29.82
N ALA A 294 2.71 -16.38 29.56
CA ALA A 294 3.52 -16.19 28.35
C ALA A 294 4.70 -15.27 28.64
N THR A 295 5.82 -15.54 27.95
CA THR A 295 7.03 -14.71 27.93
C THR A 295 7.46 -14.43 26.50
N MET A 296 7.88 -13.21 26.22
CA MET A 296 8.51 -12.81 24.96
C MET A 296 9.66 -11.84 25.25
N GLY A 297 10.71 -11.86 24.45
CA GLY A 297 11.87 -10.99 24.63
C GLY A 297 12.77 -10.95 23.39
N ARG A 298 13.24 -9.77 23.01
CA ARG A 298 14.20 -9.55 21.92
C ARG A 298 14.95 -8.23 22.09
N ASP A 299 16.16 -8.15 21.56
CA ASP A 299 16.83 -6.87 21.35
C ASP A 299 16.18 -6.15 20.16
N LEU A 300 15.95 -4.84 20.28
CA LEU A 300 15.43 -3.97 19.21
C LEU A 300 16.36 -2.77 18.99
N PRO A 301 16.54 -2.30 17.75
CA PRO A 301 17.11 -0.98 17.48
C PRO A 301 16.28 0.14 18.12
N ILE A 302 16.94 1.18 18.61
CA ILE A 302 16.31 2.31 19.32
C ILE A 302 15.19 2.99 18.52
N GLN A 303 15.29 3.01 17.19
CA GLN A 303 14.33 3.61 16.28
C GLN A 303 13.11 2.73 15.97
N ASN A 304 13.04 1.51 16.52
CA ASN A 304 11.95 0.56 16.32
C ASN A 304 11.21 0.15 17.62
N VAL A 305 11.66 0.62 18.79
CA VAL A 305 11.11 0.33 20.14
C VAL A 305 9.62 0.73 20.36
N ASN A 306 9.02 1.37 19.37
CA ASN A 306 7.68 1.95 19.38
C ASN A 306 6.74 1.37 18.32
N ASP A 307 7.23 0.60 17.36
CA ASP A 307 6.44 0.25 16.15
C ASP A 307 5.23 -0.62 16.50
N GLU A 308 5.40 -1.57 17.43
CA GLU A 308 4.33 -2.41 17.99
C GLU A 308 3.34 -1.63 18.92
N ARG A 309 3.30 -0.29 18.81
CA ARG A 309 2.39 0.62 19.52
C ARG A 309 1.54 1.48 18.58
N GLU A 310 1.57 1.24 17.27
CA GLU A 310 0.81 2.04 16.29
C GLU A 310 -0.70 2.11 16.60
N ALA A 311 -1.31 1.00 17.03
CA ALA A 311 -2.73 0.97 17.42
C ALA A 311 -3.07 1.98 18.54
N LEU A 312 -2.14 2.26 19.47
CA LEU A 312 -2.31 3.31 20.49
C LEU A 312 -2.25 4.72 19.91
N CYS A 313 -1.64 4.88 18.73
CA CYS A 313 -1.45 6.16 18.03
C CYS A 313 -2.58 6.47 17.03
N ALA A 314 -3.50 5.54 16.79
CA ALA A 314 -4.64 5.71 15.89
C ALA A 314 -5.52 6.92 16.28
N LYS A 315 -6.01 7.65 15.26
CA LYS A 315 -6.87 8.83 15.41
C LYS A 315 -8.31 8.47 15.78
N GLY A 316 -9.07 9.46 16.26
CA GLY A 316 -10.47 9.29 16.68
C GLY A 316 -10.64 8.71 18.09
N ASP A 317 -11.86 8.28 18.41
CA ASP A 317 -12.32 7.79 19.72
C ASP A 317 -12.07 8.77 20.89
N PHE A 318 -12.48 8.38 22.10
CA PHE A 318 -12.32 9.20 23.30
C PHE A 318 -11.13 8.71 24.13
N LYS A 319 -9.93 9.17 23.75
CA LYS A 319 -8.64 8.77 24.34
C LYS A 319 -8.03 9.88 25.21
N ARG A 320 -7.54 9.55 26.41
CA ARG A 320 -6.80 10.50 27.28
C ARG A 320 -5.71 9.80 28.10
N PHE A 321 -4.59 10.50 28.27
CA PHE A 321 -3.56 10.14 29.25
C PHE A 321 -3.86 10.77 30.62
N GLY A 322 -3.80 9.98 31.69
CA GLY A 322 -3.71 10.44 33.06
C GLY A 322 -2.33 10.13 33.62
N ILE A 323 -1.43 11.12 33.66
CA ILE A 323 -0.03 10.92 34.08
C ILE A 323 0.30 11.72 35.35
N VAL A 324 0.63 11.00 36.42
CA VAL A 324 0.97 11.58 37.72
C VAL A 324 2.24 10.94 38.28
N GLY A 325 3.09 11.75 38.89
CA GLY A 325 4.32 11.28 39.52
C GLY A 325 4.05 10.68 40.90
N LEU A 326 4.77 9.62 41.24
CA LEU A 326 4.72 8.91 42.51
C LEU A 326 6.13 8.80 43.09
N HIS A 327 6.28 8.99 44.40
CA HIS A 327 7.57 8.86 45.08
C HIS A 327 7.94 7.39 45.38
N GLU A 328 6.96 6.51 45.56
CA GLU A 328 7.15 5.08 45.80
C GLU A 328 6.07 4.22 45.13
N PHE A 329 6.41 2.96 44.87
CA PHE A 329 5.44 1.93 44.47
C PHE A 329 4.80 1.27 45.71
N ARG A 330 3.50 1.55 45.91
CA ARG A 330 2.68 0.98 46.99
C ARG A 330 1.80 -0.16 46.47
N ILE A 331 2.08 -1.39 46.90
CA ILE A 331 1.40 -2.61 46.45
C ILE A 331 -0.11 -2.54 46.69
N ASP A 332 -0.55 -2.10 47.88
CA ASP A 332 -1.98 -2.07 48.24
C ASP A 332 -2.79 -1.12 47.35
N GLY A 333 -2.20 0.00 46.92
CA GLY A 333 -2.84 0.94 45.99
C GLY A 333 -3.01 0.35 44.59
N PHE A 334 -2.00 -0.41 44.14
CA PHE A 334 -2.04 -1.11 42.84
C PHE A 334 -3.07 -2.25 42.83
N VAL A 335 -3.14 -3.05 43.90
CA VAL A 335 -4.15 -4.10 44.06
C VAL A 335 -5.57 -3.50 44.07
N GLN A 336 -5.78 -2.36 44.71
CA GLN A 336 -7.07 -1.65 44.65
C GLN A 336 -7.36 -1.08 43.25
N ALA A 337 -6.35 -0.59 42.52
CA ALA A 337 -6.51 -0.12 41.15
C ALA A 337 -6.95 -1.23 40.17
N ILE A 338 -6.61 -2.51 40.42
CA ILE A 338 -7.13 -3.65 39.65
C ILE A 338 -8.65 -3.77 39.80
N GLU A 339 -9.18 -3.61 41.02
CA GLU A 339 -10.63 -3.67 41.24
C GLU A 339 -11.35 -2.45 40.64
N VAL A 340 -10.73 -1.27 40.62
CA VAL A 340 -11.26 -0.10 39.87
C VAL A 340 -11.29 -0.38 38.36
N TRP A 341 -10.23 -0.97 37.80
CA TRP A 341 -10.18 -1.31 36.38
C TRP A 341 -11.22 -2.38 36.00
N LYS A 342 -11.44 -3.38 36.86
CA LYS A 342 -12.50 -4.39 36.69
C LYS A 342 -13.90 -3.75 36.67
N LYS A 343 -14.20 -2.79 37.57
CA LYS A 343 -15.46 -2.03 37.54
C LYS A 343 -15.58 -1.24 36.24
N LEU A 344 -14.52 -0.53 35.83
CA LEU A 344 -14.46 0.26 34.60
C LEU A 344 -14.88 -0.57 33.38
N ILE A 345 -14.27 -1.74 33.15
CA ILE A 345 -14.60 -2.57 31.98
C ILE A 345 -15.92 -3.34 32.10
N HIS A 346 -16.43 -3.56 33.32
CA HIS A 346 -17.74 -4.16 33.55
C HIS A 346 -18.88 -3.15 33.30
N GLU A 347 -18.71 -1.92 33.77
CA GLU A 347 -19.74 -0.89 33.73
C GLU A 347 -19.65 0.04 32.50
N CYS A 348 -18.51 0.05 31.80
CA CYS A 348 -18.30 0.67 30.49
C CYS A 348 -17.59 -0.34 29.55
N PRO A 349 -18.29 -1.33 28.95
CA PRO A 349 -17.65 -2.39 28.16
C PRO A 349 -16.92 -1.89 26.90
N ASP A 350 -17.29 -0.73 26.36
CA ASP A 350 -16.58 -0.06 25.27
C ASP A 350 -15.21 0.50 25.69
N ALA A 351 -14.99 0.67 27.00
CA ALA A 351 -13.74 1.13 27.59
C ALA A 351 -12.67 0.01 27.72
N ILE A 352 -12.89 -1.18 27.15
CA ILE A 352 -11.99 -2.36 27.23
C ILE A 352 -10.57 -2.12 26.69
N ASN A 353 -10.36 -1.06 25.90
CA ASN A 353 -9.04 -0.60 25.45
C ASN A 353 -8.27 0.21 26.52
N SER A 354 -8.92 0.56 27.63
CA SER A 354 -8.30 1.32 28.72
C SER A 354 -7.28 0.46 29.48
N ALA A 355 -6.16 1.06 29.86
CA ALA A 355 -5.09 0.41 30.60
C ALA A 355 -4.62 1.29 31.76
N PHE A 356 -4.59 0.73 32.97
CA PHE A 356 -3.98 1.38 34.13
C PHE A 356 -2.54 0.87 34.26
N ASN A 357 -1.57 1.76 34.03
CA ASN A 357 -0.17 1.38 33.92
C ASN A 357 0.68 2.09 34.97
N LEU A 358 1.58 1.37 35.62
CA LEU A 358 2.67 1.94 36.41
C LEU A 358 3.98 1.86 35.63
N GLN A 359 4.57 3.02 35.31
CA GLN A 359 5.90 3.10 34.74
C GLN A 359 6.98 3.12 35.84
N TRP A 360 8.08 2.39 35.60
CA TRP A 360 9.29 2.45 36.41
C TRP A 360 10.55 2.63 35.57
N ASP A 361 11.58 3.20 36.19
CA ASP A 361 13.00 3.03 35.86
C ASP A 361 13.70 2.67 37.18
N SER A 362 14.51 1.61 37.20
CA SER A 362 15.24 1.21 38.40
C SER A 362 16.34 2.21 38.76
N ARG A 363 16.81 3.00 37.79
CA ARG A 363 17.80 4.07 37.98
C ARG A 363 17.10 5.43 38.07
N ALA A 364 17.77 6.39 38.70
CA ALA A 364 17.28 7.77 38.74
C ALA A 364 17.30 8.41 37.35
N VAL A 365 16.40 9.36 37.10
CA VAL A 365 16.46 10.22 35.91
C VAL A 365 17.76 11.02 35.94
N LYS A 366 18.44 11.15 34.80
CA LYS A 366 19.67 11.93 34.72
C LYS A 366 19.39 13.42 34.95
N THR A 367 19.98 13.97 36.00
CA THR A 367 19.92 15.41 36.33
C THR A 367 20.53 16.26 35.21
N PRO A 368 19.87 17.35 34.77
CA PRO A 368 20.44 18.27 33.79
C PRO A 368 21.53 19.17 34.39
N GLU A 369 22.47 19.59 33.56
CA GLU A 369 23.58 20.50 33.92
C GLU A 369 23.12 21.89 34.40
N LYS A 370 21.91 22.31 34.00
CA LYS A 370 21.27 23.57 34.37
C LYS A 370 19.80 23.33 34.70
N GLU A 371 19.27 24.09 35.66
CA GLU A 371 17.84 24.07 36.00
C GLU A 371 16.98 24.51 34.81
N SER A 372 15.76 23.97 34.68
CA SER A 372 14.78 24.33 33.66
C SER A 372 13.38 24.51 34.24
N ALA A 373 12.40 24.85 33.38
CA ALA A 373 10.98 24.83 33.73
C ALA A 373 10.46 23.41 34.01
N MET A 374 11.14 22.37 33.54
CA MET A 374 10.88 20.98 33.93
C MET A 374 11.19 20.79 35.43
N SER A 375 10.28 20.13 36.16
CA SER A 375 10.34 20.06 37.64
C SER A 375 9.97 18.67 38.16
N SER A 376 10.60 17.63 37.59
CA SER A 376 10.22 16.22 37.82
C SER A 376 11.38 15.22 37.77
N HIS A 377 12.64 15.69 37.87
CA HIS A 377 13.84 14.83 37.84
C HIS A 377 14.00 13.95 39.10
N ASP A 378 13.32 14.32 40.18
CA ASP A 378 13.16 13.56 41.44
C ASP A 378 12.10 12.44 41.35
N VAL A 379 11.42 12.26 40.22
CA VAL A 379 10.31 11.31 40.07
C VAL A 379 10.74 10.02 39.38
N ARG A 380 10.83 8.93 40.15
CA ARG A 380 11.19 7.57 39.68
C ARG A 380 10.01 6.79 39.10
N TYR A 381 8.80 7.01 39.61
CA TYR A 381 7.60 6.24 39.26
C TYR A 381 6.50 7.13 38.71
N TRP A 382 5.76 6.62 37.72
CA TRP A 382 4.62 7.34 37.13
C TRP A 382 3.43 6.42 37.01
N GLN A 383 2.26 6.84 37.52
CA GLN A 383 1.01 6.25 37.03
C GLN A 383 0.74 6.88 35.65
N VAL A 384 0.57 6.04 34.64
CA VAL A 384 0.39 6.39 33.22
C VAL A 384 -0.88 5.72 32.72
N ASN A 385 -2.04 6.19 33.19
CA ASN A 385 -3.33 5.68 32.72
C ASN A 385 -3.55 6.08 31.26
N ILE A 386 -3.96 5.12 30.44
CA ILE A 386 -4.54 5.37 29.12
C ILE A 386 -6.01 5.00 29.24
N ILE A 387 -6.89 5.98 29.25
CA ILE A 387 -8.33 5.72 29.12
C ILE A 387 -8.73 5.87 27.66
N TRP A 388 -9.47 4.88 27.15
CA TRP A 388 -9.93 4.78 25.76
C TRP A 388 -11.29 4.09 25.76
N HIS A 389 -12.31 4.82 25.31
CA HIS A 389 -13.70 4.39 25.15
C HIS A 389 -14.27 4.97 23.83
N THR A 390 -15.45 4.52 23.39
CA THR A 390 -16.02 4.90 22.07
C THR A 390 -17.43 5.50 22.14
N ASP A 391 -18.20 5.31 23.21
CA ASP A 391 -19.44 6.08 23.45
C ASP A 391 -19.15 7.30 24.33
N GLU A 392 -19.33 8.51 23.79
CA GLU A 392 -19.11 9.78 24.52
C GLU A 392 -19.90 9.85 25.84
N LYS A 393 -21.06 9.16 25.94
CA LYS A 393 -21.86 9.10 27.18
C LYS A 393 -21.05 8.53 28.35
N ASN A 394 -20.14 7.59 28.09
CA ASN A 394 -19.34 6.94 29.12
C ASN A 394 -18.16 7.80 29.58
N ARG A 395 -17.79 8.87 28.84
CA ARG A 395 -16.65 9.77 29.13
C ARG A 395 -16.56 10.20 30.58
N ARG A 396 -17.66 10.70 31.15
CA ARG A 396 -17.69 11.14 32.55
C ARG A 396 -17.34 10.01 33.52
N LYS A 397 -17.88 8.81 33.29
CA LYS A 397 -17.73 7.65 34.17
C LYS A 397 -16.33 7.04 34.05
N VAL A 398 -15.79 7.00 32.83
CA VAL A 398 -14.40 6.58 32.55
C VAL A 398 -13.41 7.56 33.19
N ASP A 399 -13.69 8.87 33.15
CA ASP A 399 -12.93 9.89 33.87
C ASP A 399 -13.00 9.70 35.40
N GLU A 400 -14.18 9.41 35.96
CA GLU A 400 -14.37 9.14 37.39
C GLU A 400 -13.56 7.93 37.89
N TYR A 401 -13.51 6.81 37.13
CA TYR A 401 -12.65 5.67 37.47
C TYR A 401 -11.14 5.95 37.30
N ASN A 402 -10.75 6.76 36.30
CA ASN A 402 -9.36 7.22 36.17
C ASN A 402 -8.91 7.98 37.42
N ASP A 403 -9.78 8.86 37.92
CA ASP A 403 -9.47 9.71 39.07
C ASP A 403 -9.52 8.91 40.40
N GLU A 404 -10.39 7.89 40.52
CA GLU A 404 -10.34 6.88 41.61
C GLU A 404 -8.98 6.14 41.61
N CYS A 405 -8.53 5.64 40.45
CA CYS A 405 -7.22 5.00 40.30
C CYS A 405 -6.05 5.93 40.66
N VAL A 406 -6.07 7.18 40.17
CA VAL A 406 -5.04 8.19 40.47
C VAL A 406 -4.99 8.52 41.96
N ALA A 407 -6.13 8.63 42.63
CA ALA A 407 -6.20 8.85 44.08
C ALA A 407 -5.65 7.65 44.87
N LEU A 408 -6.05 6.42 44.51
CA LEU A 408 -5.55 5.19 45.13
C LEU A 408 -4.04 5.04 45.01
N MET A 409 -3.46 5.35 43.84
CA MET A 409 -2.03 5.25 43.58
C MET A 409 -1.22 6.37 44.24
N ARG A 410 -1.77 7.59 44.37
CA ARG A 410 -1.15 8.70 45.11
C ARG A 410 -1.17 8.50 46.63
N GLY A 411 -2.30 8.07 47.18
CA GLY A 411 -2.49 8.00 48.64
C GLY A 411 -2.86 9.36 49.25
N PRO A 412 -2.95 9.47 50.58
CA PRO A 412 -3.65 10.58 51.25
C PRO A 412 -2.85 11.88 51.40
N ASP A 413 -1.53 11.89 51.16
CA ASP A 413 -0.71 13.09 51.35
C ASP A 413 -0.68 13.96 50.08
N GLU A 414 -1.57 14.96 50.03
CA GLU A 414 -1.64 15.93 48.94
C GLU A 414 -0.36 16.78 48.75
N THR A 415 0.57 16.80 49.70
CA THR A 415 1.87 17.49 49.54
C THR A 415 2.82 16.75 48.59
N GLN A 416 2.62 15.43 48.42
CA GLN A 416 3.40 14.58 47.49
C GLN A 416 2.83 14.56 46.06
N TYR A 417 1.77 15.31 45.76
CA TYR A 417 1.05 15.19 44.48
C TYR A 417 1.77 15.91 43.33
N ILE A 418 2.24 15.14 42.35
CA ILE A 418 2.93 15.65 41.15
C ILE A 418 2.06 15.36 39.91
N ASP A 419 1.79 16.38 39.09
CA ASP A 419 1.11 16.26 37.79
C ASP A 419 2.14 16.40 36.66
N PHE A 420 2.14 15.54 35.64
CA PHE A 420 3.05 15.72 34.51
C PHE A 420 2.64 16.92 33.65
N GLN A 421 3.61 17.78 33.31
CA GLN A 421 3.42 19.14 32.79
C GLN A 421 2.47 19.21 31.58
N ASN A 422 2.59 18.25 30.67
CA ASN A 422 1.85 18.19 29.42
C ASN A 422 0.83 17.03 29.32
N ALA A 423 0.48 16.39 30.43
CA ALA A 423 -0.49 15.28 30.44
C ALA A 423 -1.66 15.47 31.41
N THR A 424 -1.42 15.94 32.64
CA THR A 424 -2.48 16.10 33.64
C THR A 424 -2.74 17.57 33.93
N ARG A 425 -3.89 18.08 33.48
CA ARG A 425 -4.21 19.53 33.54
C ARG A 425 -5.39 19.89 34.45
N ALA A 426 -6.09 18.92 35.03
CA ALA A 426 -7.20 19.14 35.95
C ALA A 426 -6.75 19.68 37.34
N GLY A 427 -5.53 19.34 37.77
CA GLY A 427 -4.97 19.79 39.04
C GLY A 427 -4.44 21.24 39.03
N PRO A 428 -4.25 21.85 40.21
CA PRO A 428 -3.67 23.18 40.35
C PRO A 428 -2.26 23.22 39.74
N ILE A 429 -1.94 24.31 39.03
CA ILE A 429 -0.73 24.42 38.21
C ILE A 429 0.59 24.23 38.98
N GLN A 430 0.58 24.48 40.28
CA GLN A 430 1.66 24.19 41.23
C GLN A 430 2.13 22.72 41.22
N ARG A 431 1.25 21.77 40.91
CA ARG A 431 1.58 20.33 40.80
C ARG A 431 2.36 19.99 39.52
N ARG A 432 2.21 20.79 38.46
CA ARG A 432 2.95 20.69 37.19
C ARG A 432 4.28 21.44 37.23
N TYR A 433 4.26 22.66 37.76
CA TYR A 433 5.44 23.51 37.87
C TYR A 433 5.75 23.75 39.34
N ARG A 434 6.43 22.75 39.95
CA ARG A 434 6.73 22.72 41.38
C ARG A 434 7.78 23.77 41.77
N GLY A 435 7.61 24.33 42.97
CA GLY A 435 8.41 25.42 43.51
C GLY A 435 7.86 26.81 43.14
N GLU A 436 7.62 27.65 44.13
CA GLU A 436 6.99 28.97 43.92
C GLU A 436 7.83 29.88 43.02
N ALA A 437 9.16 29.87 43.18
CA ALA A 437 10.08 30.66 42.36
C ALA A 437 9.99 30.31 40.86
N ARG A 438 9.93 29.01 40.51
CA ARG A 438 9.75 28.53 39.12
C ARG A 438 8.42 29.04 38.54
N LEU A 439 7.32 28.89 39.29
CA LEU A 439 6.00 29.36 38.85
C LEU A 439 5.92 30.89 38.76
N LYS A 440 6.61 31.63 39.64
CA LYS A 440 6.75 33.09 39.58
C LYS A 440 7.51 33.54 38.33
N LYS A 441 8.63 32.87 38.00
CA LYS A 441 9.42 33.13 36.78
C LYS A 441 8.61 32.86 35.51
N LEU A 442 7.93 31.71 35.42
CA LEU A 442 7.02 31.40 34.29
C LEU A 442 5.90 32.45 34.12
N ARG A 443 5.30 32.92 35.23
CA ARG A 443 4.28 33.99 35.22
C ARG A 443 4.84 35.37 34.87
N GLN A 444 6.11 35.64 35.13
CA GLN A 444 6.80 36.85 34.67
C GLN A 444 7.01 36.77 33.15
N LEU A 445 7.68 35.73 32.67
CA LEU A 445 7.98 35.53 31.25
C LEU A 445 6.72 35.50 30.37
N LYS A 446 5.60 34.92 30.84
CA LYS A 446 4.34 34.94 30.04
C LYS A 446 3.83 36.37 29.81
N ARG A 447 3.99 37.28 30.79
CA ARG A 447 3.59 38.69 30.67
C ARG A 447 4.55 39.52 29.81
N GLU A 448 5.76 39.04 29.60
CA GLU A 448 6.79 39.67 28.77
C GLU A 448 6.69 39.23 27.30
N TRP A 449 6.50 37.92 27.08
CA TRP A 449 6.55 37.29 25.75
C TRP A 449 5.17 37.08 25.09
N ASP A 450 4.08 37.03 25.88
CA ASP A 450 2.70 37.06 25.37
C ASP A 450 1.77 37.88 26.31
N PRO A 451 1.96 39.22 26.38
CA PRO A 451 1.14 40.11 27.20
C PRO A 451 -0.33 40.18 26.78
N GLN A 452 -0.64 39.86 25.51
CA GLN A 452 -2.00 39.93 24.96
C GLN A 452 -2.78 38.61 25.09
N ALA A 453 -2.13 37.53 25.55
CA ALA A 453 -2.67 36.17 25.56
C ALA A 453 -3.14 35.69 24.18
N ALA A 454 -2.45 36.11 23.11
CA ALA A 454 -2.75 35.73 21.73
C ALA A 454 -2.55 34.23 21.50
N ILE A 455 -1.64 33.61 22.26
CA ILE A 455 -1.43 32.17 22.28
C ILE A 455 -2.39 31.57 23.31
N LEU A 456 -3.42 30.84 22.84
CA LEU A 456 -4.50 30.29 23.68
C LEU A 456 -4.05 29.36 24.82
N ALA A 457 -2.78 28.93 24.84
CA ALA A 457 -2.19 28.21 25.96
C ALA A 457 -2.00 29.14 27.18
N ARG A 458 -2.83 28.92 28.22
CA ARG A 458 -2.85 29.72 29.46
C ARG A 458 -1.95 29.15 30.56
N LEU A 459 -1.10 30.00 31.12
CA LEU A 459 -0.28 29.75 32.33
C LEU A 459 -0.96 30.20 33.64
N VAL A 460 -2.16 30.79 33.56
CA VAL A 460 -2.88 31.39 34.69
C VAL A 460 -4.32 30.88 34.70
N PRO A 461 -4.82 30.33 35.84
CA PRO A 461 -6.24 30.07 36.02
C PRO A 461 -7.02 31.39 36.02
N ASP A 462 -7.98 31.51 35.10
CA ASP A 462 -8.80 32.70 34.94
C ASP A 462 -10.11 32.54 35.73
N ASN A 463 -10.07 32.85 37.03
CA ASN A 463 -11.24 32.81 37.90
C ASN A 463 -12.27 33.92 37.61
N THR A 464 -12.13 34.69 36.51
CA THR A 464 -12.98 35.87 36.22
C THR A 464 -14.00 35.66 35.10
N ARG A 465 -14.15 34.43 34.57
CA ARG A 465 -15.14 34.10 33.51
C ARG A 465 -15.99 32.88 33.82
N THR A 466 -16.91 33.02 34.76
CA THR A 466 -18.17 32.25 34.79
C THR A 466 -19.33 33.15 34.35
N ASN A 467 -20.17 32.65 33.44
CA ASN A 467 -21.43 33.23 32.97
C ASN A 467 -21.44 34.71 32.52
N ARG A 468 -21.31 34.92 31.21
CA ARG A 468 -22.25 35.79 30.46
C ARG A 468 -22.39 35.33 29.02
N ARG A 469 -23.65 35.13 28.58
CA ARG A 469 -24.07 35.52 27.24
C ARG A 469 -24.30 37.04 27.26
N ASP A 470 -24.42 37.61 26.06
CA ASP A 470 -24.89 38.97 25.80
C ASP A 470 -23.97 40.15 26.21
N GLY A 471 -23.94 41.18 25.36
CA GLY A 471 -23.67 42.55 25.79
C GLY A 471 -22.26 43.10 25.57
N ILE A 472 -22.18 44.14 24.73
CA ILE A 472 -21.02 45.02 24.53
C ILE A 472 -20.78 45.91 25.78
N SER A 473 -19.51 46.27 26.03
CA SER A 473 -19.01 47.42 26.83
C SER A 473 -18.59 47.24 28.31
N SER A 474 -17.34 47.66 28.56
CA SER A 474 -16.80 48.47 29.68
C SER A 474 -17.04 48.16 31.19
N SER A 475 -15.92 48.30 31.93
CA SER A 475 -15.75 48.79 33.32
C SER A 475 -15.92 47.86 34.55
N ILE A 476 -14.78 47.61 35.21
CA ILE A 476 -14.44 47.78 36.65
C ILE A 476 -15.46 47.32 37.71
N ALA A 477 -15.12 46.25 38.44
CA ALA A 477 -15.11 46.16 39.93
C ALA A 477 -14.46 44.83 40.40
N TRP A 478 -14.02 44.76 41.67
CA TRP A 478 -13.51 43.55 42.36
C TRP A 478 -14.23 43.42 43.73
N GLU A 479 -14.42 42.18 44.23
CA GLU A 479 -14.21 41.84 45.65
C GLU A 479 -14.13 40.31 45.90
N ASP A 480 -13.97 39.89 47.17
CA ASP A 480 -13.21 38.70 47.61
C ASP A 480 -14.05 37.61 48.35
N HIS A 481 -13.37 36.55 48.83
CA HIS A 481 -13.75 35.54 49.86
C HIS A 481 -14.16 34.12 49.39
N ARG A 482 -14.01 33.05 50.19
CA ARG A 482 -12.89 32.57 51.06
C ARG A 482 -13.18 31.12 51.54
N GLU A 483 -12.10 30.40 51.88
CA GLU A 483 -11.96 29.28 52.85
C GLU A 483 -13.17 28.38 53.27
N THR A 484 -13.14 27.13 52.80
CA THR A 484 -13.38 25.84 53.52
C THR A 484 -14.21 25.76 54.81
N ARG A 485 -15.13 24.77 54.91
CA ARG A 485 -14.97 23.53 55.73
C ARG A 485 -16.16 22.53 55.57
N PRO A 486 -16.03 21.24 55.98
CA PRO A 486 -17.00 20.17 55.68
C PRO A 486 -17.90 19.72 56.85
N ILE A 487 -19.06 19.11 56.55
CA ILE A 487 -19.95 18.39 57.49
C ILE A 487 -20.51 17.11 56.83
N SER A 488 -20.92 16.11 57.62
CA SER A 488 -21.36 14.77 57.21
C SER A 488 -22.80 14.42 57.67
N CYS A 489 -23.19 13.14 57.49
CA CYS A 489 -24.33 12.43 58.10
C CYS A 489 -25.75 12.49 57.46
N ARG A 490 -26.16 11.30 56.97
CA ARG A 490 -27.46 10.60 57.21
C ARG A 490 -28.80 11.39 57.11
N GLY A 491 -29.45 11.27 55.94
CA GLY A 491 -30.66 10.44 55.80
C GLY A 491 -32.05 11.01 56.11
N ALA A 492 -32.98 10.83 55.16
CA ALA A 492 -34.44 10.79 55.35
C ALA A 492 -35.10 9.99 54.19
N PHE A 493 -36.38 9.62 54.32
CA PHE A 493 -37.10 8.72 53.39
C PHE A 493 -38.54 9.23 53.16
N ARG A 494 -39.14 8.89 51.99
CA ARG A 494 -40.52 9.25 51.54
C ARG A 494 -40.70 10.74 51.16
N GLY A 495 -41.56 11.13 50.22
CA GLY A 495 -42.43 10.44 49.24
C GLY A 495 -42.65 11.37 48.02
N LEU A 496 -43.34 11.04 46.94
CA LEU A 496 -44.59 10.28 46.80
C LEU A 496 -44.75 9.68 45.37
N THR A 497 -45.77 8.82 45.23
CA THR A 497 -46.50 8.37 44.02
C THR A 497 -46.52 9.35 42.83
N SER A 498 -46.65 8.93 41.56
CA SER A 498 -47.48 7.80 41.09
C SER A 498 -47.04 7.24 39.72
N ALA A 499 -47.36 5.97 39.46
CA ALA A 499 -47.37 5.36 38.13
C ALA A 499 -48.54 4.35 38.06
N TYR A 500 -49.30 4.31 36.96
CA TYR A 500 -50.17 3.18 36.62
C TYR A 500 -50.48 3.11 35.10
N GLN A 501 -49.68 2.30 34.40
CA GLN A 501 -50.06 1.07 33.66
C GLN A 501 -51.28 1.03 32.69
N GLN A 502 -51.16 0.10 31.72
CA GLN A 502 -52.18 -0.57 30.88
C GLN A 502 -52.71 0.14 29.61
N LEU A 503 -52.39 -0.45 28.45
CA LEU A 503 -53.33 -1.28 27.68
C LEU A 503 -52.55 -2.31 26.83
N GLU A 504 -53.19 -3.40 26.37
CA GLU A 504 -52.47 -4.61 25.95
C GLU A 504 -53.13 -5.41 24.78
N THR A 505 -52.28 -6.06 23.96
CA THR A 505 -52.52 -7.23 23.06
C THR A 505 -53.16 -7.11 21.65
N ARG A 506 -52.70 -8.04 20.77
CA ARG A 506 -53.26 -8.58 19.49
C ARG A 506 -53.26 -7.62 18.28
N TRP A 507 -52.66 -8.01 17.14
CA TRP A 507 -53.11 -9.11 16.26
C TRP A 507 -51.98 -9.76 15.42
N THR A 508 -52.29 -10.86 14.73
CA THR A 508 -51.41 -11.65 13.82
C THR A 508 -52.15 -11.99 12.50
N PRO A 509 -51.48 -12.49 11.43
CA PRO A 509 -51.95 -12.28 10.04
C PRO A 509 -52.94 -13.31 9.50
N PRO A 510 -53.60 -13.02 8.36
CA PRO A 510 -54.38 -13.98 7.57
C PRO A 510 -53.68 -14.46 6.28
N GLN A 511 -54.07 -15.66 5.83
CA GLN A 511 -53.94 -16.16 4.46
C GLN A 511 -55.28 -16.79 4.02
N SER A 512 -55.35 -17.20 2.74
CA SER A 512 -56.31 -18.12 2.07
C SER A 512 -57.67 -17.62 1.47
N GLN A 513 -57.73 -17.77 0.14
CA GLN A 513 -58.72 -18.53 -0.67
C GLN A 513 -60.11 -17.99 -1.12
N ASP A 514 -60.24 -17.93 -2.45
CA ASP A 514 -61.19 -18.60 -3.36
C ASP A 514 -62.67 -18.18 -3.59
N ARG A 515 -62.96 -17.97 -4.88
CA ARG A 515 -64.13 -18.42 -5.70
C ARG A 515 -63.77 -18.11 -7.19
N LEU A 516 -63.86 -18.98 -8.21
CA LEU A 516 -64.77 -20.04 -8.69
C LEU A 516 -65.65 -19.60 -9.88
N ASP A 517 -66.03 -20.59 -10.70
CA ASP A 517 -66.95 -20.56 -11.86
C ASP A 517 -66.43 -19.92 -13.19
N THR A 518 -66.61 -20.47 -14.41
CA THR A 518 -67.25 -21.75 -14.85
C THR A 518 -66.85 -22.20 -16.28
N VAL A 519 -66.99 -23.52 -16.56
CA VAL A 519 -67.33 -24.19 -17.87
C VAL A 519 -66.23 -24.51 -18.94
N HIS A 520 -66.42 -25.67 -19.58
CA HIS A 520 -65.64 -26.43 -20.61
C HIS A 520 -66.43 -26.51 -21.97
N PRO A 521 -66.16 -27.34 -23.03
CA PRO A 521 -65.08 -28.34 -23.30
C PRO A 521 -64.46 -28.38 -24.74
N GLY A 522 -63.41 -29.21 -24.94
CA GLY A 522 -63.13 -29.96 -26.20
C GLY A 522 -61.86 -29.64 -27.01
N THR A 523 -61.23 -30.52 -27.84
CA THR A 523 -61.40 -31.98 -28.09
C THR A 523 -60.18 -32.61 -28.85
N ILE A 524 -59.45 -33.56 -28.22
CA ILE A 524 -58.84 -34.84 -28.73
C ILE A 524 -57.90 -34.89 -30.00
N ALA A 525 -56.85 -35.76 -29.91
CA ALA A 525 -56.12 -36.56 -30.95
C ALA A 525 -54.82 -36.11 -31.71
N THR A 526 -53.66 -36.57 -31.20
CA THR A 526 -52.63 -37.48 -31.80
C THR A 526 -52.10 -37.41 -33.27
N ALA A 527 -50.74 -37.34 -33.37
CA ALA A 527 -49.79 -38.24 -34.09
C ALA A 527 -49.14 -37.92 -35.49
N ASN A 528 -47.79 -38.06 -35.51
CA ASN A 528 -46.85 -38.61 -36.53
C ASN A 528 -46.31 -37.81 -37.77
N LEU A 529 -45.10 -38.24 -38.17
CA LEU A 529 -44.17 -37.88 -39.28
C LEU A 529 -44.63 -38.39 -40.69
N PRO A 530 -43.92 -38.23 -41.87
CA PRO A 530 -42.52 -37.79 -42.14
C PRO A 530 -42.21 -36.93 -43.44
N LEU A 531 -40.94 -36.47 -43.54
CA LEU A 531 -39.97 -36.31 -44.68
C LEU A 531 -40.30 -36.21 -46.21
N LEU A 532 -39.38 -35.51 -46.95
CA LEU A 532 -38.73 -35.78 -48.30
C LEU A 532 -38.87 -34.83 -49.56
N GLN A 533 -37.72 -34.27 -49.97
CA GLN A 533 -37.06 -34.09 -51.31
C GLN A 533 -37.59 -33.29 -52.56
N SER A 534 -36.76 -32.30 -52.98
CA SER A 534 -36.21 -31.89 -54.32
C SER A 534 -36.94 -32.01 -55.69
N ASN A 535 -36.78 -31.00 -56.60
CA ASN A 535 -35.85 -31.06 -57.78
C ASN A 535 -35.75 -29.77 -58.68
N HIS A 536 -34.88 -29.81 -59.71
CA HIS A 536 -34.43 -28.69 -60.60
C HIS A 536 -35.29 -28.34 -61.87
N GLY A 537 -34.99 -27.18 -62.49
CA GLY A 537 -35.33 -26.77 -63.88
C GLY A 537 -34.37 -25.70 -64.46
N ARG A 538 -34.32 -25.47 -65.80
CA ARG A 538 -33.32 -24.62 -66.51
C ARG A 538 -33.87 -23.86 -67.76
N TYR A 539 -33.12 -22.83 -68.21
CA TYR A 539 -32.55 -22.63 -69.59
C TYR A 539 -32.97 -21.47 -70.56
N ILE A 540 -31.92 -20.90 -71.22
CA ILE A 540 -31.79 -20.39 -72.63
C ILE A 540 -31.78 -18.85 -72.93
N ALA A 541 -30.95 -18.48 -73.95
CA ALA A 541 -30.50 -17.15 -74.44
C ALA A 541 -31.40 -16.57 -75.59
N SER A 542 -31.09 -15.57 -76.45
CA SER A 542 -29.91 -14.73 -76.88
C SER A 542 -30.45 -13.60 -77.83
N GLY A 543 -29.74 -12.58 -78.37
CA GLY A 543 -28.34 -12.09 -78.32
C GLY A 543 -27.92 -11.32 -79.62
N GLY A 544 -27.07 -10.27 -79.55
CA GLY A 544 -26.52 -9.48 -80.69
C GLY A 544 -27.13 -8.06 -80.91
N GLU A 545 -26.55 -7.09 -81.65
CA GLU A 545 -25.18 -6.94 -82.21
C GLU A 545 -24.88 -5.48 -82.72
N ASN A 546 -23.60 -5.04 -82.70
CA ASN A 546 -22.88 -4.08 -83.59
C ASN A 546 -23.26 -2.57 -83.82
N SER A 547 -22.28 -1.66 -83.55
CA SER A 547 -21.64 -0.66 -84.48
C SER A 547 -21.50 0.86 -84.16
N SER A 548 -20.30 1.37 -84.48
CA SER A 548 -19.85 2.74 -84.91
C SER A 548 -19.98 4.02 -84.03
N MET A 549 -18.90 4.28 -83.27
CA MET A 549 -18.06 5.50 -83.25
C MET A 549 -18.60 6.95 -83.49
N LEU A 550 -18.34 7.80 -82.47
CA LEU A 550 -17.73 9.16 -82.50
C LEU A 550 -18.28 10.30 -83.40
N VAL A 551 -18.73 11.41 -82.78
CA VAL A 551 -18.01 12.73 -82.68
C VAL A 551 -18.94 13.89 -82.22
N ARG A 552 -18.42 14.76 -81.32
CA ARG A 552 -18.88 16.13 -80.94
C ARG A 552 -20.26 16.35 -80.27
N GLN A 553 -20.21 16.24 -78.94
CA GLN A 553 -20.40 17.36 -77.99
C GLN A 553 -21.75 18.13 -77.93
N LEU A 554 -22.41 17.94 -76.78
CA LEU A 554 -22.95 19.00 -75.90
C LEU A 554 -24.06 19.93 -76.44
N ALA A 555 -25.32 19.56 -76.15
CA ALA A 555 -26.24 20.48 -75.45
C ALA A 555 -27.35 19.71 -74.69
N LEU A 556 -27.30 19.81 -73.36
CA LEU A 556 -28.39 19.91 -72.37
C LEU A 556 -29.79 19.28 -72.64
N ALA A 557 -30.34 18.66 -71.58
CA ALA A 557 -31.78 18.43 -71.35
C ALA A 557 -32.52 17.39 -72.22
N LEU A 558 -32.03 16.14 -72.22
CA LEU A 558 -32.93 14.97 -72.20
C LEU A 558 -32.50 13.94 -71.14
N ALA A 559 -32.09 14.46 -69.98
CA ALA A 559 -31.90 13.67 -68.77
C ALA A 559 -33.24 13.58 -68.00
N ILE A 560 -33.99 12.50 -68.26
CA ILE A 560 -35.09 11.95 -67.45
C ILE A 560 -35.27 10.49 -67.92
N ALA A 561 -35.61 9.57 -67.01
CA ALA A 561 -35.93 8.16 -67.30
C ALA A 561 -34.78 7.17 -67.65
N VAL A 562 -33.54 7.42 -67.21
CA VAL A 562 -32.57 6.33 -66.90
C VAL A 562 -31.87 6.58 -65.55
N LEU A 563 -32.68 6.72 -64.50
CA LEU A 563 -32.28 6.52 -63.10
C LEU A 563 -33.44 5.79 -62.39
N SER A 564 -33.73 4.58 -62.84
CA SER A 564 -34.47 3.60 -62.03
C SER A 564 -33.56 3.15 -60.89
N ASP A 565 -34.10 2.99 -59.69
CA ASP A 565 -33.30 2.86 -58.46
C ASP A 565 -32.25 1.73 -58.53
N ALA A 566 -30.98 2.12 -58.60
CA ALA A 566 -29.92 1.37 -57.95
C ALA A 566 -30.13 1.56 -56.44
N ILE A 567 -31.08 0.78 -55.88
CA ILE A 567 -31.31 0.69 -54.44
C ILE A 567 -29.94 0.46 -53.78
N PRO A 568 -29.46 1.35 -52.89
CA PRO A 568 -28.22 1.11 -52.17
C PRO A 568 -28.37 -0.23 -51.46
N THR A 569 -27.54 -1.23 -51.83
CA THR A 569 -27.51 -2.52 -51.16
C THR A 569 -27.23 -2.23 -49.70
N SER A 570 -28.23 -2.45 -48.83
CA SER A 570 -28.18 -2.06 -47.43
C SER A 570 -26.92 -2.65 -46.81
N ILE A 571 -25.96 -1.77 -46.47
CA ILE A 571 -24.64 -2.18 -46.00
C ILE A 571 -24.86 -3.10 -44.80
N LYS A 572 -24.51 -4.38 -44.96
CA LYS A 572 -24.74 -5.37 -43.92
C LYS A 572 -23.81 -5.03 -42.75
N HIS A 573 -24.41 -4.72 -41.61
CA HIS A 573 -23.69 -4.56 -40.36
C HIS A 573 -23.62 -5.91 -39.65
N VAL A 574 -22.49 -6.16 -38.99
CA VAL A 574 -22.17 -7.40 -38.27
C VAL A 574 -21.77 -7.05 -36.85
N LEU A 575 -22.07 -7.94 -35.90
CA LEU A 575 -21.68 -7.76 -34.50
C LEU A 575 -20.15 -7.75 -34.43
N HIS A 576 -19.59 -6.70 -33.82
CA HIS A 576 -18.14 -6.51 -33.75
C HIS A 576 -17.58 -6.93 -32.40
N GLU A 577 -18.09 -6.35 -31.32
CA GLU A 577 -17.85 -6.83 -29.95
C GLU A 577 -19.15 -6.99 -29.17
N LYS A 578 -19.09 -7.83 -28.14
CA LYS A 578 -20.14 -7.99 -27.14
C LYS A 578 -19.56 -8.22 -25.75
N ARG A 579 -20.21 -7.62 -24.75
CA ARG A 579 -19.96 -7.85 -23.32
C ARG A 579 -20.64 -9.15 -22.88
N HIS A 580 -19.88 -10.17 -22.50
CA HIS A 580 -20.42 -11.48 -22.08
C HIS A 580 -21.05 -11.43 -20.67
N LYS A 581 -20.54 -10.56 -19.77
CA LYS A 581 -21.14 -10.23 -18.47
C LYS A 581 -21.00 -8.73 -18.17
N PRO A 582 -21.96 -8.10 -17.47
CA PRO A 582 -21.70 -6.83 -16.79
C PRO A 582 -20.43 -6.95 -15.95
N ALA A 583 -19.60 -5.91 -15.92
CA ALA A 583 -18.47 -5.89 -15.00
C ALA A 583 -18.99 -5.82 -13.56
N SER A 584 -18.41 -6.63 -12.67
CA SER A 584 -18.74 -6.69 -11.23
C SER A 584 -18.74 -5.31 -10.56
N ASP A 585 -17.84 -4.42 -11.00
CA ASP A 585 -17.63 -3.10 -10.41
C ASP A 585 -18.39 -1.94 -11.08
N TRP A 586 -19.24 -2.20 -12.09
CA TRP A 586 -19.90 -1.16 -12.90
C TRP A 586 -21.38 -1.46 -13.21
N VAL A 587 -22.28 -0.74 -12.54
CA VAL A 587 -23.73 -0.82 -12.72
C VAL A 587 -24.19 0.03 -13.91
N LYS A 588 -24.91 -0.58 -14.85
CA LYS A 588 -25.48 0.13 -16.02
C LYS A 588 -26.62 1.08 -15.61
N GLY A 589 -26.51 2.34 -16.01
CA GLY A 589 -27.42 3.44 -15.68
C GLY A 589 -28.22 3.97 -16.87
N ALA A 590 -28.45 5.29 -16.88
CA ALA A 590 -29.27 5.97 -17.89
C ALA A 590 -28.68 5.86 -19.30
N ARG A 591 -29.51 6.00 -20.34
CA ARG A 591 -29.03 6.25 -21.71
C ARG A 591 -28.46 7.66 -21.78
N VAL A 592 -27.40 7.84 -22.55
CA VAL A 592 -26.75 9.14 -22.78
C VAL A 592 -27.65 10.05 -23.61
N GLU A 593 -27.65 11.34 -23.30
CA GLU A 593 -28.45 12.33 -24.03
C GLU A 593 -28.00 12.47 -25.49
N SER A 594 -28.99 12.63 -26.38
CA SER A 594 -28.83 12.54 -27.84
C SER A 594 -27.79 13.51 -28.43
N ASP A 595 -27.62 14.68 -27.81
CA ASP A 595 -26.71 15.76 -28.21
C ASP A 595 -25.41 15.84 -27.37
N ALA A 596 -25.17 14.88 -26.47
CA ALA A 596 -23.87 14.74 -25.82
C ALA A 596 -22.78 14.41 -26.86
N VAL A 597 -21.57 14.97 -26.69
CA VAL A 597 -20.43 14.67 -27.56
C VAL A 597 -19.63 13.50 -26.99
N LEU A 598 -19.38 12.50 -27.84
CA LEU A 598 -18.55 11.33 -27.57
C LEU A 598 -17.23 11.47 -28.35
N PRO A 599 -16.06 11.38 -27.69
CA PRO A 599 -14.76 11.37 -28.35
C PRO A 599 -14.50 9.96 -28.89
N VAL A 600 -15.03 9.67 -30.07
CA VAL A 600 -14.92 8.34 -30.69
C VAL A 600 -13.54 8.16 -31.28
N ARG A 601 -12.90 7.01 -31.04
CA ARG A 601 -11.74 6.62 -31.85
C ARG A 601 -11.82 5.15 -32.25
N ILE A 602 -11.43 4.92 -33.49
CA ILE A 602 -11.47 3.63 -34.17
C ILE A 602 -10.03 3.28 -34.51
N GLY A 603 -9.57 2.17 -33.95
CA GLY A 603 -8.25 1.63 -34.24
C GLY A 603 -8.19 0.99 -35.62
N LEU A 604 -6.97 0.73 -36.07
CA LEU A 604 -6.72 -0.02 -37.29
C LEU A 604 -5.93 -1.28 -36.95
N ALA A 605 -6.37 -2.40 -37.51
CA ALA A 605 -5.74 -3.70 -37.32
C ALA A 605 -4.26 -3.66 -37.76
N GLN A 606 -3.37 -4.13 -36.88
CA GLN A 606 -1.95 -4.24 -37.20
C GLN A 606 -1.71 -5.33 -38.24
N ASN A 607 -0.90 -5.05 -39.26
CA ASN A 607 -0.52 -6.07 -40.23
C ASN A 607 0.33 -7.16 -39.55
N ASN A 608 0.28 -8.39 -40.08
CA ASN A 608 1.20 -9.49 -39.75
C ASN A 608 1.19 -9.99 -38.28
N LEU A 609 0.29 -9.54 -37.39
CA LEU A 609 0.15 -10.13 -36.05
C LEU A 609 -0.20 -11.63 -36.11
N ASP A 610 -0.89 -12.07 -37.16
CA ASP A 610 -1.15 -13.48 -37.49
C ASP A 610 0.13 -14.31 -37.67
N LYS A 611 1.23 -13.66 -38.08
CA LYS A 611 2.57 -14.26 -38.28
C LYS A 611 3.54 -13.96 -37.16
N GLY A 612 3.14 -13.17 -36.15
CA GLY A 612 4.02 -12.76 -35.06
C GLY A 612 4.60 -13.94 -34.29
N TYR A 613 3.80 -14.99 -34.09
CA TYR A 613 4.26 -16.28 -33.55
C TYR A 613 5.35 -16.91 -34.45
N ASP A 614 5.10 -17.03 -35.75
CA ASP A 614 6.05 -17.65 -36.70
C ASP A 614 7.35 -16.87 -36.79
N PHE A 615 7.29 -15.53 -36.84
CA PHE A 615 8.46 -14.65 -36.81
C PHE A 615 9.27 -14.81 -35.50
N LEU A 616 8.59 -14.93 -34.35
CA LEU A 616 9.28 -15.18 -33.09
C LEU A 616 9.94 -16.56 -33.09
N MET A 617 9.28 -17.59 -33.61
CA MET A 617 9.86 -18.93 -33.76
C MET A 617 11.04 -18.95 -34.74
N GLU A 618 11.04 -18.13 -35.80
CA GLU A 618 12.21 -18.00 -36.68
C GLU A 618 13.46 -17.55 -35.90
N VAL A 619 13.35 -16.64 -34.93
CA VAL A 619 14.51 -16.14 -34.16
C VAL A 619 14.79 -16.88 -32.85
N SER A 620 13.85 -17.73 -32.37
CA SER A 620 13.95 -18.41 -31.06
C SER A 620 13.88 -19.95 -31.08
N ASP A 621 13.42 -20.62 -32.15
CA ASP A 621 13.54 -22.09 -32.24
C ASP A 621 15.03 -22.46 -32.46
N PRO A 622 15.66 -23.26 -31.57
CA PRO A 622 17.06 -23.66 -31.71
C PRO A 622 17.38 -24.47 -32.99
N LYS A 623 16.37 -24.95 -33.72
CA LYS A 623 16.50 -25.62 -35.03
C LYS A 623 16.43 -24.66 -36.21
N SER A 624 16.06 -23.41 -35.99
CA SER A 624 15.98 -22.38 -37.02
C SER A 624 17.37 -21.93 -37.47
N SER A 625 17.55 -21.75 -38.78
CA SER A 625 18.75 -21.11 -39.34
C SER A 625 18.82 -19.60 -39.07
N LYS A 626 17.74 -19.01 -38.51
CA LYS A 626 17.64 -17.62 -38.04
C LYS A 626 17.73 -17.49 -36.51
N TYR A 627 17.96 -18.57 -35.75
CA TYR A 627 18.12 -18.49 -34.29
C TYR A 627 19.15 -17.42 -33.89
N GLY A 628 18.78 -16.55 -32.95
CA GLY A 628 19.64 -15.46 -32.48
C GLY A 628 19.79 -14.25 -33.43
N GLN A 629 19.15 -14.28 -34.61
CA GLN A 629 19.13 -13.16 -35.57
C GLN A 629 17.95 -12.23 -35.28
N TYR A 630 17.95 -11.68 -34.07
CA TYR A 630 16.91 -10.77 -33.56
C TYR A 630 16.81 -9.49 -34.38
N TRP A 631 15.61 -8.92 -34.40
CA TRP A 631 15.27 -7.73 -35.19
C TRP A 631 15.59 -6.44 -34.43
N SER A 632 15.81 -5.35 -35.16
CA SER A 632 15.81 -4.00 -34.58
C SER A 632 14.40 -3.52 -34.24
N ALA A 633 14.29 -2.52 -33.37
CA ALA A 633 13.03 -1.85 -33.06
C ALA A 633 12.36 -1.28 -34.34
N ASP A 634 13.15 -0.75 -35.27
CA ASP A 634 12.68 -0.19 -36.54
C ASP A 634 12.05 -1.29 -37.43
N GLU A 635 12.69 -2.46 -37.56
CA GLU A 635 12.16 -3.60 -38.32
C GLU A 635 10.85 -4.14 -37.70
N VAL A 636 10.75 -4.15 -36.37
CA VAL A 636 9.54 -4.53 -35.63
C VAL A 636 8.43 -3.48 -35.80
N HIS A 637 8.77 -2.19 -35.85
CA HIS A 637 7.78 -1.15 -36.14
C HIS A 637 7.25 -1.27 -37.57
N ASP A 638 8.14 -1.40 -38.56
CA ASP A 638 7.78 -1.38 -39.98
C ASP A 638 6.90 -2.57 -40.39
N ILE A 639 7.11 -3.75 -39.80
CA ILE A 639 6.37 -4.99 -40.15
C ILE A 639 4.97 -5.08 -39.53
N PHE A 640 4.72 -4.43 -38.39
CA PHE A 640 3.44 -4.46 -37.68
C PHE A 640 2.60 -3.17 -37.82
N GLN A 641 3.05 -2.16 -38.57
CA GLN A 641 2.23 -0.97 -38.87
C GLN A 641 0.96 -1.35 -39.68
N PRO A 642 -0.21 -0.69 -39.50
CA PRO A 642 -1.42 -0.96 -40.30
C PRO A 642 -1.25 -0.67 -41.80
N SER A 643 -2.13 -1.25 -42.63
CA SER A 643 -2.08 -1.08 -44.09
C SER A 643 -2.80 0.18 -44.58
N GLU A 644 -2.31 0.76 -45.69
CA GLU A 644 -2.98 1.91 -46.35
C GLU A 644 -4.42 1.58 -46.78
N GLU A 645 -4.72 0.31 -47.12
CA GLU A 645 -6.09 -0.16 -47.37
C GLU A 645 -6.98 -0.02 -46.13
N ALA A 646 -6.50 -0.41 -44.95
CA ALA A 646 -7.26 -0.29 -43.70
C ALA A 646 -7.50 1.19 -43.32
N VAL A 647 -6.48 2.03 -43.49
CA VAL A 647 -6.57 3.48 -43.27
C VAL A 647 -7.68 4.08 -44.13
N GLU A 648 -7.65 3.84 -45.44
CA GLU A 648 -8.56 4.52 -46.35
C GLU A 648 -9.98 3.93 -46.30
N ALA A 649 -10.13 2.61 -46.17
CA ALA A 649 -11.46 1.98 -46.06
C ALA A 649 -12.25 2.49 -44.84
N VAL A 650 -11.59 2.65 -43.68
CA VAL A 650 -12.25 3.19 -42.47
C VAL A 650 -12.50 4.69 -42.61
N ARG A 651 -11.57 5.44 -43.24
CA ARG A 651 -11.76 6.88 -43.54
C ARG A 651 -12.94 7.11 -44.49
N GLU A 652 -13.05 6.37 -45.58
CA GLU A 652 -14.16 6.45 -46.53
C GLU A 652 -15.50 6.12 -45.86
N TRP A 653 -15.57 5.06 -45.05
CA TRP A 653 -16.79 4.69 -44.32
C TRP A 653 -17.24 5.77 -43.33
N LEU A 654 -16.32 6.37 -42.57
CA LEU A 654 -16.64 7.46 -41.65
C LEU A 654 -17.25 8.66 -42.40
N VAL A 655 -16.64 9.06 -43.52
CA VAL A 655 -17.12 10.16 -44.36
C VAL A 655 -18.47 9.84 -45.00
N ALA A 656 -18.64 8.63 -45.54
CA ALA A 656 -19.90 8.16 -46.11
C ALA A 656 -21.03 8.08 -45.06
N SER A 657 -20.70 7.86 -43.80
CA SER A 657 -21.64 7.81 -42.66
C SER A 657 -21.97 9.20 -42.08
N GLY A 658 -21.38 10.28 -42.61
CA GLY A 658 -21.65 11.67 -42.22
C GLY A 658 -20.61 12.32 -41.32
N ILE A 659 -19.52 11.62 -40.96
CA ILE A 659 -18.42 12.23 -40.19
C ILE A 659 -17.56 13.07 -41.14
N HIS A 660 -17.79 14.39 -41.12
CA HIS A 660 -17.08 15.34 -41.98
C HIS A 660 -15.55 15.13 -41.93
N PRO A 661 -14.82 15.09 -43.07
CA PRO A 661 -13.41 14.68 -43.12
C PRO A 661 -12.48 15.45 -42.16
N SER A 662 -12.75 16.74 -41.93
CA SER A 662 -11.96 17.57 -41.01
C SER A 662 -12.15 17.26 -39.52
N ARG A 663 -13.05 16.32 -39.16
CA ARG A 663 -13.17 15.75 -37.81
C ARG A 663 -12.25 14.53 -37.62
N VAL A 664 -11.82 13.86 -38.69
CA VAL A 664 -11.15 12.56 -38.65
C VAL A 664 -9.62 12.74 -38.65
N VAL A 665 -9.06 12.83 -37.44
CA VAL A 665 -7.62 12.93 -37.20
C VAL A 665 -6.97 11.57 -37.34
N HIS A 666 -5.84 11.50 -38.05
CA HIS A 666 -4.92 10.35 -38.01
C HIS A 666 -3.80 10.65 -37.01
N SER A 667 -3.49 9.73 -36.10
CA SER A 667 -2.39 9.88 -35.14
C SER A 667 -1.02 9.50 -35.75
N ASP A 668 0.06 10.09 -35.21
CA ASP A 668 1.40 10.09 -35.81
C ASP A 668 2.01 8.70 -35.99
N ASN A 669 1.63 7.76 -35.13
CA ASN A 669 1.93 6.33 -35.18
C ASN A 669 1.39 5.57 -36.41
N LYS A 670 0.68 6.26 -37.33
CA LYS A 670 -0.16 5.72 -38.43
C LYS A 670 -1.26 4.74 -37.99
N GLY A 671 -1.43 4.52 -36.71
CA GLY A 671 -2.54 3.76 -36.21
C GLY A 671 -3.86 4.50 -36.45
N TRP A 672 -4.19 5.41 -35.53
CA TRP A 672 -5.57 5.71 -35.14
C TRP A 672 -6.37 6.61 -36.08
N LEU A 673 -7.70 6.42 -36.16
CA LEU A 673 -8.65 7.40 -36.66
C LEU A 673 -9.56 7.86 -35.52
N ALA A 674 -9.48 9.14 -35.16
CA ALA A 674 -10.20 9.75 -34.03
C ALA A 674 -11.08 10.92 -34.48
N PHE A 675 -12.27 11.06 -33.89
CA PHE A 675 -13.23 12.13 -34.21
C PHE A 675 -14.26 12.35 -33.09
N ASP A 676 -14.64 13.61 -32.86
CA ASP A 676 -15.79 13.93 -32.02
C ASP A 676 -17.11 13.70 -32.78
N ALA A 677 -18.02 12.94 -32.18
CA ALA A 677 -19.36 12.66 -32.71
C ALA A 677 -20.43 12.94 -31.66
N TYR A 678 -21.61 13.42 -32.05
CA TYR A 678 -22.75 13.42 -31.13
C TYR A 678 -23.18 11.98 -30.84
N ALA A 679 -23.78 11.73 -29.67
CA ALA A 679 -24.25 10.40 -29.28
C ALA A 679 -25.15 9.80 -30.37
N HIS A 680 -26.10 10.58 -30.91
CA HIS A 680 -26.96 10.14 -32.01
C HIS A 680 -26.26 9.90 -33.36
N GLU A 681 -25.03 10.40 -33.57
CA GLU A 681 -24.20 10.04 -34.73
C GLU A 681 -23.54 8.69 -34.48
N ALA A 682 -22.93 8.50 -33.31
CA ALA A 682 -22.26 7.27 -32.91
C ALA A 682 -23.24 6.07 -32.78
N GLU A 683 -24.41 6.26 -32.17
CA GLU A 683 -25.46 5.23 -32.06
C GLU A 683 -25.93 4.73 -33.45
N ARG A 684 -25.96 5.61 -34.46
CA ARG A 684 -26.25 5.22 -35.86
C ARG A 684 -25.06 4.53 -36.52
N LEU A 685 -23.85 5.06 -36.34
CA LEU A 685 -22.62 4.55 -36.93
C LEU A 685 -22.30 3.12 -36.47
N PHE A 686 -22.59 2.83 -35.19
CA PHE A 686 -22.26 1.57 -34.53
C PHE A 686 -23.48 0.66 -34.22
N MET A 687 -24.68 1.05 -34.68
CA MET A 687 -25.96 0.39 -34.39
C MET A 687 -26.08 -0.12 -32.94
N THR A 688 -26.00 0.82 -32.01
CA THR A 688 -26.03 0.57 -30.55
C THR A 688 -26.71 1.71 -29.80
N GLU A 689 -26.87 1.56 -28.49
CA GLU A 689 -27.34 2.61 -27.58
C GLU A 689 -26.28 2.86 -26.50
N PHE A 690 -25.89 4.13 -26.30
CA PHE A 690 -24.87 4.47 -25.31
C PHE A 690 -25.49 4.77 -23.94
N HIS A 691 -24.91 4.22 -22.88
CA HIS A 691 -25.37 4.36 -21.51
C HIS A 691 -24.26 4.87 -20.59
N GLU A 692 -24.67 5.57 -19.53
CA GLU A 692 -23.88 5.77 -18.33
C GLU A 692 -23.69 4.43 -17.59
N HIS A 693 -22.53 4.24 -16.95
CA HIS A 693 -22.23 3.14 -16.03
C HIS A 693 -21.60 3.74 -14.76
N GLU A 694 -22.23 3.54 -13.59
CA GLU A 694 -21.77 4.02 -12.28
C GLU A 694 -20.95 2.92 -11.58
N SER A 695 -19.83 3.26 -10.93
CA SER A 695 -18.99 2.27 -10.26
C SER A 695 -19.39 2.06 -8.79
N ASP A 696 -19.50 0.81 -8.37
CA ASP A 696 -19.77 0.46 -6.96
C ASP A 696 -18.58 0.76 -6.04
N ARG A 697 -17.34 0.88 -6.57
CA ARG A 697 -16.14 1.25 -5.81
C ARG A 697 -15.76 2.72 -5.91
N SER A 698 -16.24 3.48 -6.91
CA SER A 698 -15.68 4.80 -7.23
C SER A 698 -16.69 5.88 -7.64
N ALA A 699 -16.29 7.13 -7.43
CA ALA A 699 -17.08 8.35 -7.65
C ALA A 699 -17.31 8.72 -9.13
N LYS A 700 -17.27 7.74 -10.02
CA LYS A 700 -16.98 7.89 -11.45
C LYS A 700 -18.11 7.29 -12.29
N ILE A 701 -18.57 8.01 -13.31
CA ILE A 701 -19.46 7.51 -14.36
C ILE A 701 -18.64 7.32 -15.63
N ARG A 702 -18.76 6.18 -16.31
CA ARG A 702 -18.22 5.97 -17.68
C ARG A 702 -19.37 5.80 -18.69
N VAL A 703 -19.11 5.98 -19.99
CA VAL A 703 -20.13 5.84 -21.05
C VAL A 703 -19.77 4.70 -22.01
N GLY A 704 -20.70 3.79 -22.31
CA GLY A 704 -20.44 2.71 -23.26
C GLY A 704 -21.70 1.94 -23.62
N CYS A 705 -21.53 0.74 -24.17
CA CYS A 705 -22.62 -0.14 -24.55
C CYS A 705 -22.26 -1.61 -24.27
N ASP A 706 -23.28 -2.49 -24.27
CA ASP A 706 -23.06 -3.93 -24.05
C ASP A 706 -22.68 -4.70 -25.33
N GLN A 707 -22.83 -4.07 -26.50
CA GLN A 707 -22.52 -4.64 -27.82
C GLN A 707 -22.62 -3.55 -28.90
N TYR A 708 -21.87 -3.66 -29.99
CA TYR A 708 -22.03 -2.79 -31.16
C TYR A 708 -21.68 -3.50 -32.47
N HIS A 709 -22.08 -2.91 -33.58
CA HIS A 709 -21.98 -3.47 -34.93
C HIS A 709 -21.25 -2.49 -35.87
N VAL A 710 -20.52 -3.02 -36.84
CA VAL A 710 -19.91 -2.22 -37.93
C VAL A 710 -20.22 -2.85 -39.29
N PRO A 711 -20.01 -2.16 -40.43
CA PRO A 711 -20.12 -2.79 -41.74
C PRO A 711 -19.23 -4.04 -41.88
N GLU A 712 -19.74 -5.06 -42.56
CA GLU A 712 -19.03 -6.33 -42.79
C GLU A 712 -17.66 -6.17 -43.50
N HIS A 713 -17.50 -5.12 -44.31
CA HIS A 713 -16.22 -4.81 -44.96
C HIS A 713 -15.23 -4.05 -44.07
N ILE A 714 -15.70 -3.44 -42.97
CA ILE A 714 -14.89 -2.68 -42.01
C ILE A 714 -14.41 -3.56 -40.85
N GLN A 715 -15.16 -4.59 -40.47
CA GLN A 715 -14.80 -5.52 -39.38
C GLN A 715 -13.37 -6.11 -39.52
N LYS A 716 -12.88 -6.33 -40.75
CA LYS A 716 -11.53 -6.83 -41.01
C LYS A 716 -10.40 -5.79 -40.87
N HIS A 717 -10.72 -4.52 -40.65
CA HIS A 717 -9.79 -3.41 -40.61
C HIS A 717 -9.62 -2.79 -39.22
N ILE A 718 -10.41 -3.23 -38.23
CA ILE A 718 -10.45 -2.69 -36.86
C ILE A 718 -10.59 -3.85 -35.86
N ASP A 719 -9.88 -3.84 -34.75
CA ASP A 719 -10.03 -4.86 -33.68
C ASP A 719 -11.15 -4.51 -32.68
N TYR A 720 -11.29 -3.25 -32.19
CA TYR A 720 -12.45 -2.79 -31.38
C TYR A 720 -12.93 -1.34 -31.68
N VAL A 721 -13.59 -0.65 -30.73
CA VAL A 721 -14.01 0.78 -30.74
C VAL A 721 -14.20 1.26 -29.30
N THR A 722 -13.86 2.53 -29.00
CA THR A 722 -14.31 3.24 -27.78
C THR A 722 -14.94 4.61 -28.13
N PRO A 723 -15.97 5.07 -27.39
CA PRO A 723 -16.83 4.22 -26.57
C PRO A 723 -17.50 3.12 -27.39
N GLY A 724 -17.52 1.93 -26.82
CA GLY A 724 -18.02 0.70 -27.42
C GLY A 724 -18.32 -0.29 -26.31
N VAL A 725 -17.78 -1.51 -26.37
CA VAL A 725 -17.81 -2.45 -25.25
C VAL A 725 -16.80 -2.04 -24.17
N LYS A 726 -15.66 -1.46 -24.54
CA LYS A 726 -14.89 -0.62 -23.61
C LYS A 726 -15.62 0.71 -23.40
N LEU A 727 -15.64 1.16 -22.15
CA LEU A 727 -16.37 2.36 -21.72
C LEU A 727 -15.45 3.58 -21.79
N THR A 728 -15.97 4.78 -22.07
CA THR A 728 -15.21 6.03 -22.07
C THR A 728 -14.47 6.27 -20.76
N GLN A 729 -13.55 7.22 -20.85
CA GLN A 729 -13.12 8.04 -19.74
C GLN A 729 -14.28 8.67 -18.94
N VAL A 730 -13.94 9.18 -17.76
CA VAL A 730 -14.94 9.42 -16.70
C VAL A 730 -15.65 10.76 -16.82
N VAL A 731 -16.98 10.68 -16.91
CA VAL A 731 -17.92 11.79 -16.91
C VAL A 731 -18.25 12.19 -15.46
N LYS A 732 -18.34 13.50 -15.17
CA LYS A 732 -18.27 14.03 -13.80
C LYS A 732 -19.60 13.95 -13.02
N ARG A 733 -19.72 13.01 -12.07
CA ARG A 733 -20.70 13.11 -10.98
C ARG A 733 -20.28 12.35 -9.70
N THR A 734 -19.89 13.08 -8.66
CA THR A 734 -19.14 12.53 -7.51
C THR A 734 -20.02 11.96 -6.38
N LYS A 735 -19.74 10.73 -5.92
CA LYS A 735 -20.18 10.10 -4.65
C LYS A 735 -18.97 9.55 -3.87
N LYS A 736 -19.07 9.39 -2.54
CA LYS A 736 -18.00 8.80 -1.71
C LYS A 736 -18.27 7.31 -1.43
N VAL A 737 -17.28 6.45 -1.65
CA VAL A 737 -17.23 5.03 -1.25
C VAL A 737 -15.93 4.76 -0.46
N LYS A 738 -15.85 3.62 0.25
CA LYS A 738 -14.68 3.21 1.05
C LYS A 738 -13.61 2.52 0.20
N ARG A 739 -12.35 2.68 0.60
CA ARG A 739 -11.19 1.92 0.09
C ARG A 739 -11.16 0.49 0.67
N ALA A 740 -10.74 -0.47 -0.15
CA ALA A 740 -10.03 -1.68 0.29
C ALA A 740 -8.51 -1.36 0.41
N SER A 741 -7.63 -2.36 0.55
CA SER A 741 -6.21 -2.12 0.82
C SER A 741 -5.27 -2.84 -0.13
N GLN A 742 -4.48 -2.05 -0.87
CA GLN A 742 -3.10 -2.27 -1.30
C GLN A 742 -2.34 -3.37 -0.54
N LEU A 743 -1.53 -4.15 -1.25
CA LEU A 743 -0.28 -4.76 -0.78
C LEU A 743 0.46 -5.44 -1.95
N ALA A 744 1.76 -5.17 -2.14
CA ALA A 744 2.63 -6.04 -2.95
C ALA A 744 2.69 -7.46 -2.32
N HIS A 745 3.05 -8.47 -3.11
CA HIS A 745 2.54 -9.84 -2.89
C HIS A 745 3.46 -10.82 -2.16
N SER A 746 4.73 -10.46 -1.92
CA SER A 746 5.65 -11.28 -1.13
C SER A 746 5.20 -11.43 0.33
N SER A 747 5.13 -12.69 0.78
CA SER A 747 4.68 -13.02 2.12
C SER A 747 5.88 -13.25 3.05
N LYS A 748 5.88 -12.57 4.20
CA LYS A 748 6.97 -12.61 5.19
C LYS A 748 6.54 -13.23 6.51
N ALA A 749 7.30 -14.21 6.97
CA ALA A 749 7.17 -14.75 8.32
C ALA A 749 8.15 -14.05 9.26
N LYS A 750 7.65 -13.48 10.37
CA LYS A 750 8.51 -12.98 11.47
C LYS A 750 9.42 -14.12 11.95
N SER A 751 10.73 -13.88 11.95
CA SER A 751 11.74 -14.86 12.38
C SER A 751 11.46 -15.35 13.80
N ALA A 752 11.01 -16.61 13.92
CA ALA A 752 10.70 -17.22 15.19
C ALA A 752 11.98 -17.46 16.00
N ALA A 753 11.98 -17.09 17.28
CA ALA A 753 13.10 -17.36 18.17
C ALA A 753 13.42 -18.87 18.17
N GLN A 754 14.70 -19.21 18.03
CA GLN A 754 15.15 -20.58 17.73
C GLN A 754 14.74 -21.60 18.82
N GLY A 755 13.60 -22.26 18.62
CA GLY A 755 13.45 -23.65 19.00
C GLY A 755 14.51 -24.48 18.26
N SER A 756 14.97 -25.58 18.87
CA SER A 756 16.12 -26.37 18.38
C SER A 756 15.89 -26.97 16.97
N GLN A 757 16.19 -26.21 15.92
CA GLN A 757 16.17 -26.66 14.53
C GLN A 757 17.15 -27.83 14.38
N THR A 758 16.61 -29.03 14.20
CA THR A 758 17.42 -30.26 14.17
C THR A 758 17.92 -30.46 12.75
N LEU A 759 19.15 -30.01 12.47
CA LEU A 759 19.77 -30.14 11.16
C LEU A 759 19.81 -31.60 10.69
N PRO A 760 19.49 -31.91 9.42
CA PRO A 760 19.46 -33.27 8.93
C PRO A 760 20.86 -33.90 8.94
N SER A 761 20.94 -35.21 9.22
CA SER A 761 22.22 -35.92 9.38
C SER A 761 23.18 -35.79 8.19
N LYS A 762 22.65 -35.57 6.96
CA LYS A 762 23.44 -35.29 5.74
C LYS A 762 24.21 -33.97 5.81
N ALA A 763 23.64 -32.92 6.42
CA ALA A 763 24.21 -31.58 6.44
C ALA A 763 25.57 -31.50 7.17
N LYS A 764 25.90 -32.49 8.00
CA LYS A 764 27.22 -32.61 8.67
C LYS A 764 28.39 -32.69 7.69
N PHE A 765 28.16 -33.09 6.44
CA PHE A 765 29.17 -33.19 5.39
C PHE A 765 29.27 -31.95 4.50
N LEU A 766 28.42 -30.93 4.72
CA LEU A 766 28.42 -29.68 3.96
C LEU A 766 29.26 -28.58 4.64
N PRO A 767 29.70 -27.57 3.87
CA PRO A 767 30.10 -26.26 4.37
C PRO A 767 29.09 -25.68 5.37
N GLU A 768 29.54 -24.84 6.29
CA GLU A 768 28.75 -24.41 7.45
C GLU A 768 27.53 -23.56 7.09
N ASP A 769 27.70 -22.65 6.12
CA ASP A 769 26.66 -21.83 5.50
C ASP A 769 25.60 -22.67 4.76
N LEU A 770 26.02 -23.79 4.15
CA LEU A 770 25.13 -24.69 3.40
C LEU A 770 24.35 -25.69 4.28
N ARG A 771 24.59 -25.74 5.60
CA ARG A 771 23.91 -26.72 6.48
C ARG A 771 22.45 -26.38 6.76
N GLY A 772 22.10 -25.10 6.69
CA GLY A 772 20.81 -24.56 7.12
C GLY A 772 19.78 -24.37 6.01
N CYS A 773 20.10 -24.68 4.74
CA CYS A 773 19.32 -24.25 3.57
C CYS A 773 17.84 -24.68 3.58
N GLY A 774 17.49 -25.85 4.14
CA GLY A 774 16.10 -26.28 4.30
C GLY A 774 15.25 -25.47 5.30
N TYR A 775 15.84 -24.49 5.99
CA TYR A 775 15.14 -23.53 6.85
C TYR A 775 15.51 -22.07 6.58
N ASN A 776 16.66 -21.81 5.95
CA ASN A 776 17.21 -20.48 5.74
C ASN A 776 17.94 -20.49 4.38
N ILE A 777 17.24 -20.14 3.31
CA ILE A 777 17.86 -19.99 1.99
C ILE A 777 18.60 -18.67 1.95
N THR A 778 19.87 -18.74 1.54
CA THR A 778 20.77 -17.61 1.33
C THR A 778 21.35 -17.69 -0.08
N PRO A 779 22.04 -16.64 -0.58
CA PRO A 779 22.71 -16.70 -1.87
C PRO A 779 23.73 -17.85 -2.02
N SER A 780 24.41 -18.25 -0.94
CA SER A 780 25.21 -19.49 -0.91
C SER A 780 24.37 -20.73 -1.23
N CYS A 781 23.20 -20.87 -0.59
CA CYS A 781 22.30 -22.00 -0.83
C CYS A 781 21.83 -22.06 -2.29
N ILE A 782 21.51 -20.92 -2.89
CA ILE A 782 21.04 -20.81 -4.28
C ILE A 782 22.17 -21.14 -5.26
N LYS A 783 23.37 -20.58 -5.06
CA LYS A 783 24.56 -20.93 -5.85
C LYS A 783 24.88 -22.43 -5.78
N ALA A 784 24.72 -23.04 -4.60
CA ALA A 784 24.94 -24.48 -4.41
C ALA A 784 23.87 -25.36 -5.08
N LEU A 785 22.58 -25.01 -4.93
CA LEU A 785 21.44 -25.74 -5.53
C LEU A 785 21.56 -25.83 -7.05
N TYR A 786 21.83 -24.70 -7.71
CA TYR A 786 21.79 -24.58 -9.17
C TYR A 786 23.17 -24.57 -9.84
N GLN A 787 24.23 -24.75 -9.04
CA GLN A 787 25.63 -24.74 -9.47
C GLN A 787 26.02 -23.43 -10.21
N ILE A 788 25.42 -22.32 -9.78
CA ILE A 788 25.68 -20.98 -10.35
C ILE A 788 27.09 -20.54 -9.92
N PRO A 789 27.97 -20.14 -10.87
CA PRO A 789 29.32 -19.70 -10.56
C PRO A 789 29.33 -18.32 -9.88
N ASP A 790 30.41 -18.02 -9.16
CA ASP A 790 30.69 -16.63 -8.80
C ASP A 790 30.94 -15.79 -10.04
N ALA A 791 30.11 -14.76 -10.23
CA ALA A 791 30.29 -13.70 -11.22
C ALA A 791 31.63 -12.97 -10.98
N LYS A 792 32.33 -12.64 -12.07
CA LYS A 792 33.70 -12.10 -12.07
C LYS A 792 33.89 -10.92 -13.01
N THR A 793 32.86 -10.61 -13.79
CA THR A 793 32.87 -9.71 -14.93
C THR A 793 31.57 -8.93 -14.97
N ALA A 794 31.57 -7.87 -15.77
CA ALA A 794 30.42 -7.01 -15.97
C ALA A 794 30.40 -6.60 -17.44
N THR A 795 29.55 -7.24 -18.22
CA THR A 795 29.42 -7.01 -19.66
C THR A 795 28.61 -5.73 -19.91
N PRO A 796 29.13 -4.77 -20.70
CA PRO A 796 28.39 -3.56 -21.07
C PRO A 796 27.08 -3.89 -21.78
N ASN A 797 26.02 -3.16 -21.45
CA ASN A 797 24.66 -3.37 -21.96
C ASN A 797 24.04 -4.74 -21.62
N ASN A 798 24.52 -5.43 -20.57
CA ASN A 798 23.96 -6.68 -20.07
C ASN A 798 23.49 -6.60 -18.61
N SER A 799 22.90 -5.47 -18.19
CA SER A 799 22.22 -5.45 -16.89
C SER A 799 20.95 -6.28 -16.90
N LEU A 800 20.60 -6.88 -15.75
CA LEU A 800 19.27 -7.41 -15.49
C LEU A 800 18.32 -6.23 -15.22
N GLY A 801 17.16 -6.20 -15.88
CA GLY A 801 16.07 -5.31 -15.53
C GLY A 801 15.18 -5.92 -14.45
N LEU A 802 14.85 -5.15 -13.43
CA LEU A 802 13.77 -5.42 -12.47
C LEU A 802 12.71 -4.34 -12.66
N TYR A 803 11.43 -4.72 -12.70
CA TYR A 803 10.29 -3.80 -12.77
C TYR A 803 9.60 -3.70 -11.40
N GLU A 804 9.28 -2.48 -10.97
CA GLU A 804 8.63 -2.20 -9.68
C GLU A 804 7.47 -1.19 -9.83
N GLN A 805 6.37 -1.43 -9.11
CA GLN A 805 5.24 -0.52 -8.98
C GLN A 805 4.54 -0.74 -7.64
N GLY A 806 4.51 0.26 -6.76
CA GLY A 806 3.82 0.19 -5.45
C GLY A 806 4.72 -0.07 -4.25
N ASP A 807 5.96 -0.51 -4.49
CA ASP A 807 6.95 -0.81 -3.47
C ASP A 807 8.28 -0.10 -3.73
N TYR A 808 9.06 0.17 -2.68
CA TYR A 808 10.39 0.73 -2.79
C TYR A 808 11.34 0.10 -1.77
N PHE A 809 12.53 -0.25 -2.26
CA PHE A 809 13.60 -0.74 -1.41
C PHE A 809 14.13 0.31 -0.43
N ALA A 810 14.69 -0.18 0.67
CA ALA A 810 15.39 0.60 1.67
C ALA A 810 16.90 0.34 1.61
N LYS A 811 17.67 1.38 1.32
CA LYS A 811 19.14 1.30 1.19
C LYS A 811 19.84 0.70 2.41
N SER A 812 19.31 0.97 3.61
CA SER A 812 19.79 0.39 4.86
C SER A 812 19.63 -1.13 4.92
N ASP A 813 18.60 -1.65 4.29
CA ASP A 813 18.16 -3.03 4.45
C ASP A 813 18.87 -3.92 3.41
N LEU A 814 19.03 -3.44 2.17
CA LEU A 814 20.00 -3.99 1.21
C LEU A 814 21.43 -4.01 1.79
N ASP A 815 21.90 -2.91 2.40
CA ASP A 815 23.23 -2.87 3.03
C ASP A 815 23.36 -3.87 4.20
N LEU A 816 22.29 -4.12 4.96
CA LEU A 816 22.25 -5.18 5.98
C LEU A 816 22.30 -6.58 5.34
N PHE A 817 21.55 -6.83 4.26
CA PHE A 817 21.58 -8.10 3.54
C PHE A 817 22.95 -8.39 2.93
N TYR A 818 23.55 -7.45 2.17
CA TYR A 818 24.87 -7.66 1.58
C TYR A 818 25.92 -7.97 2.65
N LYS A 819 25.85 -7.29 3.80
CA LYS A 819 26.79 -7.47 4.90
C LYS A 819 26.71 -8.86 5.56
N GLU A 820 25.51 -9.43 5.67
CA GLU A 820 25.28 -10.71 6.36
C GLU A 820 25.28 -11.91 5.38
N TYR A 821 24.66 -11.76 4.21
CA TYR A 821 24.32 -12.86 3.29
C TYR A 821 25.00 -12.79 1.92
N ALA A 822 25.52 -11.64 1.49
CA ALA A 822 26.23 -11.51 0.21
C ALA A 822 27.49 -10.61 0.29
N PRO A 823 28.47 -10.86 1.18
CA PRO A 823 29.57 -9.93 1.50
C PRO A 823 30.62 -9.73 0.39
N TRP A 824 30.42 -10.34 -0.78
CA TRP A 824 31.13 -10.02 -2.03
C TRP A 824 30.55 -8.79 -2.75
N VAL A 825 29.31 -8.42 -2.46
CA VAL A 825 28.66 -7.18 -2.92
C VAL A 825 29.12 -6.03 -2.00
N PRO A 826 29.72 -4.94 -2.53
CA PRO A 826 30.10 -3.79 -1.72
C PRO A 826 28.90 -3.08 -1.11
N GLN A 827 29.05 -2.63 0.14
CA GLN A 827 28.12 -1.69 0.77
C GLN A 827 27.97 -0.43 -0.09
N GLY A 828 26.75 0.06 -0.25
CA GLY A 828 26.42 1.15 -1.17
C GLY A 828 26.14 0.72 -2.62
N THR A 829 26.01 -0.58 -2.90
CA THR A 829 25.63 -1.09 -4.23
C THR A 829 24.11 -1.08 -4.39
N TYR A 830 23.60 -0.24 -5.29
CA TYR A 830 22.18 -0.07 -5.54
C TYR A 830 21.92 -0.07 -7.07
N PRO A 831 20.73 -0.48 -7.56
CA PRO A 831 20.48 -0.65 -8.99
C PRO A 831 20.46 0.67 -9.76
N ILE A 832 20.67 0.64 -11.08
CA ILE A 832 20.65 1.83 -11.92
C ILE A 832 19.20 2.36 -12.04
N PRO A 833 18.92 3.62 -11.65
CA PRO A 833 17.57 4.18 -11.68
C PRO A 833 17.08 4.44 -13.12
N ALA A 834 16.10 3.66 -13.57
CA ALA A 834 15.23 3.97 -14.70
C ALA A 834 13.87 4.43 -14.15
N LEU A 835 13.82 5.67 -13.68
CA LEU A 835 12.64 6.26 -13.02
C LEU A 835 11.68 6.78 -14.09
N ILE A 836 10.56 6.09 -14.24
CA ILE A 836 9.55 6.39 -15.24
C ILE A 836 8.50 7.33 -14.61
N ASP A 837 8.25 8.43 -15.30
CA ASP A 837 7.24 9.44 -15.02
C ASP A 837 7.18 9.99 -13.58
N GLY A 838 8.37 10.21 -13.02
CA GLY A 838 8.53 10.85 -11.72
C GLY A 838 8.50 9.90 -10.54
N ALA A 839 8.58 8.58 -10.80
CA ALA A 839 8.91 7.58 -9.81
C ALA A 839 10.07 8.01 -8.89
N ASN A 840 9.93 7.70 -7.60
CA ASN A 840 11.05 7.79 -6.66
C ASN A 840 11.97 6.56 -6.83
N TYR A 841 13.14 6.59 -6.21
CA TYR A 841 14.14 5.51 -6.36
C TYR A 841 14.29 4.63 -5.12
N SER A 842 14.07 5.18 -3.92
CA SER A 842 14.31 4.47 -2.66
C SER A 842 13.64 5.21 -1.50
N VAL A 843 13.27 4.50 -0.44
CA VAL A 843 12.66 5.09 0.77
C VAL A 843 13.46 4.72 2.03
N PRO A 844 13.20 5.37 3.18
CA PRO A 844 13.70 4.89 4.47
C PRO A 844 13.04 3.58 4.90
N SER A 845 13.75 2.75 5.68
CA SER A 845 13.34 1.40 6.15
C SER A 845 11.92 1.27 6.72
N TRP A 846 11.42 2.35 7.31
CA TRP A 846 10.15 2.43 8.04
C TRP A 846 9.01 3.05 7.22
N SER A 847 9.26 3.37 5.96
CA SER A 847 8.25 3.86 5.04
C SER A 847 7.15 2.81 4.89
N SER A 848 5.87 3.22 4.90
CA SER A 848 4.77 2.32 4.52
C SER A 848 4.75 1.98 3.04
N LEU A 849 5.66 2.57 2.25
CA LEU A 849 5.95 2.22 0.85
C LEU A 849 7.17 1.28 0.74
N ASN A 850 7.73 0.84 1.86
CA ASN A 850 8.60 -0.33 1.93
C ASN A 850 7.76 -1.47 2.51
N THR A 851 7.29 -2.33 1.64
CA THR A 851 6.65 -3.60 1.97
C THR A 851 7.60 -4.78 1.70
N GLY A 852 8.62 -4.59 0.86
CA GLY A 852 9.82 -5.44 0.78
C GLY A 852 9.91 -6.32 -0.46
N GLU A 853 9.06 -6.10 -1.45
CA GLU A 853 9.12 -6.74 -2.78
C GLU A 853 10.40 -6.31 -3.51
N SER A 854 10.63 -5.00 -3.58
CA SER A 854 11.79 -4.46 -4.30
C SER A 854 13.10 -4.76 -3.56
N ASP A 855 13.08 -4.91 -2.23
CA ASP A 855 14.27 -5.34 -1.49
C ASP A 855 14.67 -6.77 -1.87
N ILE A 856 13.72 -7.73 -1.88
CA ILE A 856 14.04 -9.13 -2.19
C ILE A 856 14.45 -9.36 -3.64
N ASP A 857 13.85 -8.67 -4.62
CA ASP A 857 14.22 -8.79 -6.02
C ASP A 857 15.64 -8.22 -6.29
N ILE A 858 15.99 -7.10 -5.64
CA ILE A 858 17.33 -6.50 -5.72
C ILE A 858 18.38 -7.34 -4.99
N ASP A 859 18.08 -7.83 -3.78
CA ASP A 859 18.94 -8.73 -2.99
C ASP A 859 19.24 -10.03 -3.75
N MET A 860 18.20 -10.63 -4.36
CA MET A 860 18.33 -11.81 -5.20
C MET A 860 19.23 -11.54 -6.41
N ALA A 861 18.97 -10.45 -7.15
CA ALA A 861 19.73 -10.09 -8.33
C ALA A 861 21.21 -9.82 -8.02
N TYR A 862 21.52 -8.88 -7.11
CA TYR A 862 22.91 -8.48 -6.87
C TYR A 862 23.77 -9.57 -6.22
N SER A 863 23.19 -10.39 -5.34
CA SER A 863 23.95 -11.47 -4.71
C SER A 863 24.40 -12.57 -5.68
N LEU A 864 23.69 -12.75 -6.79
CA LEU A 864 24.05 -13.67 -7.87
C LEU A 864 24.90 -13.00 -8.96
N LEU A 865 24.63 -11.73 -9.29
CA LEU A 865 25.17 -11.05 -10.47
C LEU A 865 26.42 -10.20 -10.25
N TYR A 866 26.67 -9.66 -9.05
CA TYR A 866 27.75 -8.69 -8.84
C TYR A 866 29.12 -9.24 -9.29
N PRO A 867 29.88 -8.56 -10.18
CA PRO A 867 29.82 -7.13 -10.48
C PRO A 867 28.97 -6.70 -11.69
N GLN A 868 28.22 -7.60 -12.33
CA GLN A 868 27.23 -7.21 -13.35
C GLN A 868 26.17 -6.29 -12.72
N GLN A 869 25.71 -5.31 -13.50
CA GLN A 869 24.78 -4.27 -13.05
C GLN A 869 23.32 -4.75 -13.08
N VAL A 870 22.48 -4.14 -12.25
CA VAL A 870 21.01 -4.27 -12.28
C VAL A 870 20.42 -2.91 -12.63
N THR A 871 19.33 -2.86 -13.40
CA THR A 871 18.55 -1.67 -13.72
C THR A 871 17.18 -1.78 -13.04
N LEU A 872 16.77 -0.77 -12.29
CA LEU A 872 15.46 -0.71 -11.64
C LEU A 872 14.52 0.19 -12.46
N TYR A 873 13.54 -0.43 -13.11
CA TYR A 873 12.45 0.22 -13.83
C TYR A 873 11.29 0.46 -12.86
N GLN A 874 11.42 1.49 -12.03
CA GLN A 874 10.32 1.96 -11.17
C GLN A 874 9.39 2.84 -12.00
N VAL A 875 8.09 2.55 -11.96
CA VAL A 875 7.06 3.39 -12.59
C VAL A 875 6.27 4.22 -11.57
N ASP A 876 5.77 5.36 -12.05
CA ASP A 876 4.79 6.25 -11.45
C ASP A 876 5.18 7.04 -10.20
N ASP A 877 4.67 8.26 -10.09
CA ASP A 877 4.88 9.08 -8.90
C ASP A 877 4.12 8.54 -7.67
N GLN A 878 4.63 8.86 -6.48
CA GLN A 878 4.08 8.44 -5.18
C GLN A 878 2.67 8.96 -4.86
N LEU A 879 2.00 9.66 -5.80
CA LEU A 879 0.58 10.00 -5.71
C LEU A 879 -0.27 9.14 -6.67
N TYR A 880 0.27 8.69 -7.81
CA TYR A 880 -0.40 7.77 -8.75
C TYR A 880 -0.26 6.33 -8.31
N GLU A 881 0.97 5.86 -8.13
CA GLU A 881 1.32 4.50 -7.75
C GLU A 881 0.41 3.89 -6.65
N PRO A 882 0.09 4.58 -5.53
CA PRO A 882 -0.83 4.07 -4.51
C PRO A 882 -2.28 3.81 -4.95
N VAL A 883 -2.65 4.23 -6.16
CA VAL A 883 -3.95 4.00 -6.81
C VAL A 883 -3.82 3.00 -7.95
N GLU A 884 -2.71 3.02 -8.70
CA GLU A 884 -2.52 2.11 -9.83
C GLU A 884 -2.44 0.64 -9.38
N VAL A 885 -1.75 0.34 -8.27
CA VAL A 885 -1.74 -1.02 -7.68
C VAL A 885 -3.07 -1.44 -7.03
N ASP A 886 -4.00 -0.49 -6.82
CA ASP A 886 -5.40 -0.76 -6.43
C ASP A 886 -6.30 -0.95 -7.69
N THR A 887 -5.73 -1.01 -8.90
CA THR A 887 -6.44 -1.21 -10.18
C THR A 887 -5.80 -2.28 -11.07
N THR A 888 -6.47 -2.66 -12.16
CA THR A 888 -6.04 -3.72 -13.08
C THR A 888 -4.91 -3.29 -14.05
N ASN A 889 -4.13 -2.25 -13.71
CA ASN A 889 -3.38 -1.43 -14.67
C ASN A 889 -1.87 -1.71 -14.76
N LEU A 890 -1.45 -2.92 -14.42
CA LEU A 890 -0.03 -3.27 -14.39
C LEU A 890 0.61 -3.16 -15.79
N PHE A 891 1.89 -2.78 -15.81
CA PHE A 891 2.82 -2.74 -16.95
C PHE A 891 2.60 -1.71 -18.07
N ASN A 892 1.53 -0.91 -18.12
CA ASN A 892 1.35 0.08 -19.20
C ASN A 892 2.49 1.12 -19.22
N THR A 893 2.63 1.93 -18.16
CA THR A 893 3.68 2.97 -18.04
C THR A 893 5.10 2.42 -18.30
N PHE A 894 5.33 1.14 -18.01
CA PHE A 894 6.59 0.45 -18.30
C PHE A 894 6.78 0.13 -19.78
N LEU A 895 5.76 -0.45 -20.44
CA LEU A 895 5.74 -0.68 -21.88
C LEU A 895 5.80 0.64 -22.66
N ASP A 896 5.11 1.69 -22.17
CA ASP A 896 5.15 3.04 -22.72
C ASP A 896 6.58 3.62 -22.73
N ALA A 897 7.33 3.39 -21.66
CA ALA A 897 8.69 3.89 -21.50
C ALA A 897 9.75 3.07 -22.27
N LEU A 898 9.46 1.81 -22.57
CA LEU A 898 10.33 0.90 -23.33
C LEU A 898 10.07 0.94 -24.85
N ASP A 899 8.81 1.03 -25.27
CA ASP A 899 8.41 1.22 -26.66
C ASP A 899 7.62 2.54 -26.79
N GLY A 900 8.29 3.55 -27.33
CA GLY A 900 7.65 4.82 -27.66
C GLY A 900 6.57 4.69 -28.73
N SER A 901 6.54 3.56 -29.46
CA SER A 901 5.37 3.17 -30.22
C SER A 901 4.21 2.90 -29.26
N TYR A 902 4.24 1.96 -28.31
CA TYR A 902 3.13 1.70 -27.35
C TYR A 902 2.45 2.98 -26.82
N CYS A 903 3.25 3.93 -26.31
CA CYS A 903 2.83 5.23 -25.77
C CYS A 903 2.25 6.20 -26.81
N THR A 904 2.93 6.41 -27.94
CA THR A 904 2.38 7.29 -29.00
C THR A 904 1.36 6.59 -29.89
N TYR A 905 1.24 5.26 -29.78
CA TYR A 905 0.38 4.39 -30.58
C TYR A 905 -1.04 4.48 -30.01
N SER A 906 -1.59 5.69 -30.18
CA SER A 906 -3.02 5.99 -30.15
C SER A 906 -3.72 5.19 -31.24
N ALA A 907 -3.97 3.91 -30.89
CA ALA A 907 -5.94 1.84 -31.04
C ALA A 907 -7.34 1.78 -30.28
N TYR A 908 -8.43 1.99 -31.01
CA TYR A 908 -9.81 1.88 -30.51
C TYR A 908 -10.10 2.89 -29.39
N GLY A 909 -9.33 3.98 -29.38
CA GLY A 909 -9.49 5.18 -28.55
C GLY A 909 -8.87 5.15 -27.17
N GLU A 910 -8.04 4.15 -26.93
CA GLU A 910 -7.29 3.88 -25.72
C GLU A 910 -5.81 3.98 -26.07
N THR A 911 -5.17 5.14 -25.91
CA THR A 911 -3.71 5.27 -26.15
C THR A 911 -2.95 4.32 -25.18
N GLY A 912 -1.63 4.13 -25.33
CA GLY A 912 -0.85 3.33 -24.36
C GLY A 912 -1.21 3.68 -22.92
N ASP A 913 -1.34 4.99 -22.68
CA ASP A 913 -2.14 5.59 -21.61
C ASP A 913 -3.64 5.80 -22.00
N ASP A 914 -4.57 5.22 -21.23
CA ASP A 914 -5.92 5.78 -21.04
C ASP A 914 -5.93 6.70 -19.82
N PRO A 915 -5.98 8.05 -19.96
CA PRO A 915 -6.16 9.02 -18.85
C PRO A 915 -7.34 8.81 -17.85
N SER A 916 -8.08 7.70 -17.93
CA SER A 916 -9.11 7.28 -16.98
C SER A 916 -8.78 6.02 -16.18
N ILE A 917 -7.78 5.25 -16.63
CA ILE A 917 -7.16 4.12 -15.95
C ILE A 917 -5.73 4.57 -15.62
N ASP A 918 -4.91 4.80 -16.64
CA ASP A 918 -3.51 5.18 -16.57
C ASP A 918 -3.24 6.58 -15.98
N PRO A 919 -2.08 6.74 -15.32
CA PRO A 919 -1.55 8.02 -14.86
C PRO A 919 -1.43 9.09 -15.94
N VAL A 920 -1.76 10.34 -15.58
CA VAL A 920 -1.76 11.47 -16.52
C VAL A 920 -0.59 12.39 -16.22
N TYR A 921 0.43 12.37 -17.08
CA TYR A 921 1.62 13.20 -16.92
C TYR A 921 1.65 14.39 -17.90
N PRO A 922 1.93 15.64 -17.43
CA PRO A 922 2.30 16.02 -16.07
C PRO A 922 1.11 15.93 -15.09
N ASP A 923 1.33 15.34 -13.90
CA ASP A 923 0.28 15.13 -12.89
C ASP A 923 -0.38 16.47 -12.53
N PRO A 924 -1.70 16.64 -12.64
CA PRO A 924 -2.39 17.86 -12.20
C PRO A 924 -2.38 18.08 -10.67
N ARG A 925 -2.11 17.05 -9.85
CA ARG A 925 -2.25 17.11 -8.38
C ARG A 925 -1.13 17.91 -7.69
N PRO A 926 -1.39 18.53 -6.53
CA PRO A 926 -0.35 19.26 -5.78
C PRO A 926 0.73 18.33 -5.21
N GLY A 927 1.92 18.38 -5.80
CA GLY A 927 3.09 17.59 -5.36
C GLY A 927 3.57 16.54 -6.37
N GLY A 928 2.72 16.08 -7.29
CA GLY A 928 3.10 15.05 -8.27
C GLY A 928 3.97 15.56 -9.41
N TYR A 929 4.39 14.66 -10.28
CA TYR A 929 5.39 14.88 -11.32
C TYR A 929 4.98 15.96 -12.32
N LYS A 930 5.88 16.93 -12.54
CA LYS A 930 5.67 18.05 -13.48
C LYS A 930 6.51 17.94 -14.76
N GLY A 931 7.15 16.78 -14.99
CA GLY A 931 7.78 16.46 -16.26
C GLY A 931 6.75 16.09 -17.33
N LYS A 932 7.25 15.73 -18.52
CA LYS A 932 6.40 15.14 -19.57
C LYS A 932 6.36 13.63 -19.41
N LEU A 933 5.25 13.04 -19.84
CA LEU A 933 5.09 11.61 -20.14
C LEU A 933 6.32 11.04 -20.87
N GLN A 934 6.82 9.88 -20.44
CA GLN A 934 8.12 9.33 -20.87
C GLN A 934 8.04 8.24 -21.95
N CYS A 935 7.28 8.48 -23.03
CA CYS A 935 7.23 7.60 -24.21
C CYS A 935 8.63 7.21 -24.76
N GLY A 936 8.98 5.93 -24.75
CA GLY A 936 10.14 5.34 -25.43
C GLY A 936 11.50 5.88 -25.04
N VAL A 937 11.65 6.39 -23.81
CA VAL A 937 12.88 7.05 -23.37
C VAL A 937 13.94 6.08 -22.84
N TYR A 938 13.58 4.83 -22.53
CA TYR A 938 14.47 3.81 -22.01
C TYR A 938 14.66 2.68 -23.02
N LYS A 939 15.93 2.28 -23.24
CA LYS A 939 16.21 1.02 -23.92
C LYS A 939 15.90 -0.15 -22.98
N PRO A 940 15.23 -1.23 -23.44
CA PRO A 940 15.06 -2.43 -22.64
C PRO A 940 16.40 -3.16 -22.38
N THR A 941 16.55 -3.77 -21.21
CA THR A 941 17.65 -4.69 -20.88
C THR A 941 17.51 -6.03 -21.61
N ASN A 942 18.62 -6.77 -21.79
CA ASN A 942 18.58 -8.09 -22.47
C ASN A 942 17.71 -9.12 -21.73
N VAL A 943 17.54 -8.94 -20.42
CA VAL A 943 16.69 -9.74 -19.55
C VAL A 943 15.90 -8.79 -18.65
N ILE A 944 14.61 -9.05 -18.45
CA ILE A 944 13.70 -8.32 -17.57
C ILE A 944 12.96 -9.33 -16.70
N SER A 945 12.94 -9.12 -15.39
CA SER A 945 12.08 -9.81 -14.42
C SER A 945 11.03 -8.85 -13.88
N ALA A 946 9.83 -9.37 -13.62
CA ALA A 946 8.76 -8.66 -12.92
C ALA A 946 8.00 -9.62 -11.99
N SER A 947 7.85 -9.20 -10.74
CA SER A 947 7.26 -10.00 -9.65
C SER A 947 5.78 -9.64 -9.37
N TYR A 948 5.09 -9.15 -10.40
CA TYR A 948 3.73 -8.60 -10.33
C TYR A 948 2.79 -9.35 -11.29
N GLY A 949 1.50 -9.41 -10.96
CA GLY A 949 0.46 -10.10 -11.74
C GLY A 949 -0.93 -9.96 -11.13
N GLN A 950 -1.94 -10.46 -11.84
CA GLN A 950 -3.37 -10.40 -11.47
C GLN A 950 -4.15 -11.55 -12.14
N SER A 951 -5.43 -11.76 -11.79
CA SER A 951 -6.28 -12.70 -12.53
C SER A 951 -6.39 -12.33 -14.01
N GLU A 952 -6.33 -13.35 -14.87
CA GLU A 952 -6.72 -13.23 -16.28
C GLU A 952 -8.18 -12.78 -16.43
N ALA A 953 -9.07 -13.21 -15.54
CA ALA A 953 -10.52 -13.00 -15.66
C ALA A 953 -10.97 -11.56 -15.35
N ASP A 954 -10.16 -10.78 -14.64
CA ASP A 954 -10.39 -9.35 -14.39
C ASP A 954 -10.11 -8.49 -15.65
N LEU A 955 -9.36 -9.02 -16.62
CA LEU A 955 -8.88 -8.27 -17.77
C LEU A 955 -9.67 -8.57 -19.06
N PRO A 956 -9.93 -7.57 -19.93
CA PRO A 956 -10.50 -7.83 -21.26
C PRO A 956 -9.58 -8.71 -22.11
N VAL A 957 -10.17 -9.69 -22.83
CA VAL A 957 -9.46 -10.59 -23.76
C VAL A 957 -8.65 -9.83 -24.84
N SER A 958 -9.15 -8.67 -25.29
CA SER A 958 -8.46 -7.80 -26.24
C SER A 958 -7.28 -7.04 -25.62
N TYR A 959 -7.36 -6.70 -24.33
CA TYR A 959 -6.30 -6.02 -23.57
C TYR A 959 -5.13 -6.96 -23.26
N THR A 960 -5.41 -8.15 -22.72
CA THR A 960 -4.39 -9.18 -22.46
C THR A 960 -3.66 -9.60 -23.73
N LYS A 961 -4.39 -9.77 -24.84
CA LYS A 961 -3.79 -10.01 -26.16
C LYS A 961 -2.92 -8.84 -26.66
N ARG A 962 -3.34 -7.58 -26.42
CA ARG A 962 -2.54 -6.40 -26.78
C ARG A 962 -1.20 -6.38 -26.04
N GLN A 963 -1.19 -6.37 -24.70
CA GLN A 963 0.06 -6.38 -23.91
C GLN A 963 0.93 -7.62 -24.24
N CYS A 964 0.32 -8.79 -24.38
CA CYS A 964 1.05 -10.02 -24.71
C CYS A 964 1.74 -9.94 -26.10
N ASN A 965 1.11 -9.27 -27.08
CA ASN A 965 1.75 -8.98 -28.37
C ASN A 965 2.90 -7.95 -28.27
N GLU A 966 2.99 -7.15 -27.21
CA GLU A 966 4.18 -6.30 -26.97
C GLU A 966 5.34 -7.12 -26.40
N PHE A 967 5.09 -8.08 -25.50
CA PHE A 967 6.11 -9.03 -25.06
C PHE A 967 6.64 -9.87 -26.24
N MET A 968 5.79 -10.23 -27.20
CA MET A 968 6.19 -10.85 -28.49
C MET A 968 7.15 -9.94 -29.29
N LYS A 969 6.86 -8.63 -29.39
CA LYS A 969 7.71 -7.64 -30.08
C LYS A 969 9.06 -7.42 -29.38
N LEU A 970 9.09 -7.52 -28.04
CA LEU A 970 10.34 -7.51 -27.26
C LEU A 970 11.14 -8.82 -27.44
N GLY A 971 10.45 -9.97 -27.50
CA GLY A 971 11.06 -11.27 -27.81
C GLY A 971 11.71 -11.31 -29.21
N LEU A 972 11.08 -10.69 -30.22
CA LEU A 972 11.65 -10.51 -31.56
C LEU A 972 12.95 -9.71 -31.58
N GLN A 973 13.11 -8.77 -30.64
CA GLN A 973 14.32 -7.95 -30.44
C GLN A 973 15.38 -8.64 -29.56
N GLY A 974 15.13 -9.87 -29.10
CA GLY A 974 16.09 -10.65 -28.32
C GLY A 974 16.07 -10.36 -26.82
N HIS A 975 14.99 -9.77 -26.30
CA HIS A 975 14.80 -9.59 -24.86
C HIS A 975 14.15 -10.83 -24.22
N SER A 976 14.74 -11.31 -23.13
CA SER A 976 14.12 -12.33 -22.25
C SER A 976 13.19 -11.64 -21.26
N ILE A 977 11.88 -11.86 -21.36
CA ILE A 977 10.88 -11.32 -20.42
C ILE A 977 10.40 -12.45 -19.50
N LEU A 978 10.58 -12.28 -18.19
CA LEU A 978 10.22 -13.26 -17.16
C LEU A 978 9.21 -12.67 -16.18
N PHE A 979 8.26 -13.50 -15.77
CA PHE A 979 7.26 -13.16 -14.76
C PHE A 979 7.16 -14.25 -13.71
N ALA A 980 6.99 -13.83 -12.45
CA ALA A 980 6.53 -14.71 -11.38
C ALA A 980 5.21 -15.41 -11.78
N SER A 981 4.98 -16.63 -11.29
CA SER A 981 3.73 -17.37 -11.57
C SER A 981 2.50 -16.78 -10.87
N GLY A 982 2.70 -16.13 -9.72
CA GLY A 982 1.67 -15.90 -8.70
C GLY A 982 1.72 -16.99 -7.61
N ASP A 983 1.09 -16.76 -6.46
CA ASP A 983 1.39 -17.48 -5.20
C ASP A 983 0.18 -18.10 -4.46
N TYR A 984 -0.93 -18.30 -5.15
CA TYR A 984 -2.16 -18.90 -4.59
C TYR A 984 -2.57 -20.21 -5.30
N GLY A 985 -1.59 -20.91 -5.89
CA GLY A 985 -1.78 -22.19 -6.56
C GLY A 985 -2.66 -22.08 -7.81
N VAL A 986 -3.62 -22.99 -7.96
CA VAL A 986 -4.65 -22.90 -9.01
C VAL A 986 -5.68 -21.78 -8.81
N ALA A 987 -5.51 -20.93 -7.79
CA ALA A 987 -6.33 -19.76 -7.50
C ALA A 987 -5.54 -18.44 -7.68
N SER A 988 -6.27 -17.32 -7.64
CA SER A 988 -5.72 -15.97 -7.51
C SER A 988 -5.70 -15.54 -6.03
N PHE A 989 -5.44 -14.26 -5.75
CA PHE A 989 -5.47 -13.71 -4.39
C PHE A 989 -6.83 -13.88 -3.69
N ALA A 990 -6.84 -14.15 -2.38
CA ALA A 990 -8.07 -14.33 -1.61
C ALA A 990 -8.96 -13.06 -1.59
N GLY A 991 -10.07 -13.08 -2.32
CA GLY A 991 -10.96 -11.92 -2.56
C GLY A 991 -11.13 -11.54 -4.04
N ASP A 992 -10.30 -12.09 -4.93
CA ASP A 992 -10.46 -12.08 -6.39
C ASP A 992 -11.30 -13.30 -6.81
N GLY A 993 -12.35 -13.08 -7.61
CA GLY A 993 -13.35 -14.10 -7.96
C GLY A 993 -14.28 -14.49 -6.80
N ASP A 994 -13.72 -15.04 -5.72
CA ASP A 994 -14.40 -15.42 -4.47
C ASP A 994 -13.49 -15.20 -3.24
N GLU A 995 -13.95 -15.61 -2.05
CA GLU A 995 -13.17 -15.47 -0.81
C GLU A 995 -11.86 -16.29 -0.77
N ASN A 996 -11.65 -17.20 -1.73
CA ASN A 996 -10.50 -18.10 -1.84
C ASN A 996 -9.65 -17.87 -3.11
N GLY A 997 -9.97 -16.87 -3.94
CA GLY A 997 -9.25 -16.59 -5.20
C GLY A 997 -9.83 -17.27 -6.45
N CYS A 998 -11.03 -17.85 -6.39
CA CYS A 998 -11.51 -18.85 -7.34
C CYS A 998 -12.73 -18.42 -8.15
N LEU A 999 -12.86 -18.98 -9.36
CA LEU A 999 -13.91 -18.62 -10.30
C LEU A 999 -15.18 -19.50 -10.17
N GLY A 1000 -16.28 -18.94 -10.67
CA GLY A 1000 -17.59 -19.59 -10.78
C GLY A 1000 -18.41 -19.60 -9.49
N PRO A 1001 -19.73 -19.86 -9.57
CA PRO A 1001 -20.70 -19.70 -8.48
C PRO A 1001 -20.53 -20.68 -7.30
N GLU A 1002 -19.61 -21.65 -7.40
CA GLU A 1002 -19.27 -22.58 -6.32
C GLU A 1002 -17.85 -22.36 -5.74
N GLY A 1003 -17.08 -21.36 -6.21
CA GLY A 1003 -15.71 -21.09 -5.72
C GLY A 1003 -14.70 -22.19 -6.05
N LYS A 1004 -14.74 -22.73 -7.28
CA LYS A 1004 -14.08 -24.01 -7.65
C LYS A 1004 -13.32 -24.02 -8.98
N ILE A 1005 -13.63 -23.12 -9.90
CA ILE A 1005 -12.97 -23.06 -11.20
C ILE A 1005 -11.64 -22.34 -10.99
N PHE A 1006 -10.58 -22.89 -11.59
CA PHE A 1006 -9.21 -22.41 -11.42
C PHE A 1006 -9.05 -21.03 -12.07
N ASN A 1007 -8.26 -20.15 -11.44
CA ASN A 1007 -8.16 -18.73 -11.76
C ASN A 1007 -6.75 -18.38 -12.26
N PRO A 1008 -6.44 -18.57 -13.56
CA PRO A 1008 -5.09 -18.44 -14.09
C PRO A 1008 -4.59 -16.99 -14.08
N GLN A 1009 -3.28 -16.83 -13.94
CA GLN A 1009 -2.64 -15.54 -13.67
C GLN A 1009 -2.06 -14.89 -14.93
N TYR A 1010 -2.34 -13.60 -15.12
CA TYR A 1010 -1.79 -12.74 -16.18
C TYR A 1010 -0.75 -11.78 -15.57
N PRO A 1011 0.39 -11.49 -16.25
CA PRO A 1011 0.78 -11.87 -17.60
C PRO A 1011 1.51 -13.21 -17.72
N SER A 1012 1.74 -13.92 -16.60
CA SER A 1012 2.50 -15.19 -16.60
C SER A 1012 1.95 -16.24 -17.59
N ASN A 1013 0.63 -16.27 -17.80
CA ASN A 1013 0.00 -17.17 -18.77
C ASN A 1013 0.06 -16.71 -20.25
N CYS A 1014 0.71 -15.58 -20.58
CA CYS A 1014 0.99 -15.19 -21.96
C CYS A 1014 1.96 -16.19 -22.63
N PRO A 1015 1.74 -16.61 -23.89
CA PRO A 1015 2.63 -17.53 -24.61
C PRO A 1015 3.96 -16.92 -25.10
N TYR A 1016 4.25 -15.65 -24.79
CA TYR A 1016 5.44 -14.92 -25.25
C TYR A 1016 6.37 -14.45 -24.11
N VAL A 1017 6.13 -14.96 -22.89
CA VAL A 1017 6.95 -14.70 -21.69
C VAL A 1017 7.39 -16.02 -21.07
N THR A 1018 8.48 -16.01 -20.31
CA THR A 1018 8.90 -17.17 -19.51
C THR A 1018 8.26 -17.08 -18.12
N SER A 1019 7.29 -17.94 -17.84
CA SER A 1019 6.62 -18.00 -16.55
C SER A 1019 7.44 -18.82 -15.55
N VAL A 1020 7.70 -18.26 -14.37
CA VAL A 1020 8.61 -18.83 -13.36
C VAL A 1020 7.86 -19.17 -12.07
N GLY A 1021 7.72 -20.46 -11.78
CA GLY A 1021 7.14 -20.98 -10.54
C GLY A 1021 8.13 -21.04 -9.36
N GLY A 1022 7.59 -21.17 -8.15
CA GLY A 1022 8.36 -21.35 -6.91
C GLY A 1022 8.55 -22.83 -6.53
N THR A 1023 9.80 -23.23 -6.23
CA THR A 1023 10.15 -24.48 -5.53
C THR A 1023 10.60 -24.22 -4.10
N MET A 1024 10.76 -25.28 -3.30
CA MET A 1024 11.34 -25.20 -1.96
C MET A 1024 12.10 -26.46 -1.54
N LEU A 1025 13.00 -26.29 -0.57
CA LEU A 1025 13.55 -27.36 0.27
C LEU A 1025 12.77 -27.45 1.58
N TYR A 1026 12.41 -28.66 2.01
CA TYR A 1026 11.94 -28.91 3.37
C TYR A 1026 13.11 -28.93 4.38
N GLY A 1027 12.82 -28.63 5.65
CA GLY A 1027 13.81 -28.61 6.75
C GLY A 1027 14.56 -29.92 7.08
N TYR A 1028 14.22 -31.03 6.44
CA TYR A 1028 14.98 -32.29 6.51
C TYR A 1028 15.89 -32.55 5.29
N GLN A 1029 15.86 -31.64 4.31
CA GLN A 1029 16.64 -31.71 3.06
C GLN A 1029 17.90 -30.84 3.12
N THR A 1030 18.73 -30.99 2.10
CA THR A 1030 19.95 -30.21 1.86
C THR A 1030 20.03 -29.79 0.39
N VAL A 1031 20.99 -28.95 0.04
CA VAL A 1031 21.24 -28.52 -1.37
C VAL A 1031 21.62 -29.68 -2.32
N ASN A 1032 21.80 -30.90 -1.81
CA ASN A 1032 22.06 -32.13 -2.58
C ASN A 1032 20.82 -33.04 -2.69
N ASP A 1033 19.66 -32.61 -2.20
CA ASP A 1033 18.37 -33.30 -2.29
C ASP A 1033 17.46 -32.54 -3.27
N SER A 1034 16.62 -33.25 -4.03
CA SER A 1034 15.69 -32.61 -4.98
C SER A 1034 14.70 -31.68 -4.29
N GLU A 1035 14.49 -30.50 -4.87
CA GLU A 1035 13.44 -29.57 -4.43
C GLU A 1035 12.03 -30.13 -4.70
N SER A 1036 11.02 -29.44 -4.16
CA SER A 1036 9.60 -29.77 -4.30
C SER A 1036 8.81 -28.52 -4.69
N VAL A 1037 7.59 -28.68 -5.23
CA VAL A 1037 6.66 -27.55 -5.47
C VAL A 1037 6.50 -26.71 -4.20
N MET A 1038 6.60 -25.38 -4.30
CA MET A 1038 6.37 -24.49 -3.16
C MET A 1038 4.93 -24.60 -2.68
N HIS A 1039 4.74 -24.99 -1.43
CA HIS A 1039 3.45 -24.97 -0.73
C HIS A 1039 3.71 -24.80 0.77
N VAL A 1040 3.35 -23.64 1.31
CA VAL A 1040 3.54 -23.26 2.71
C VAL A 1040 2.25 -22.67 3.30
N ASN A 1041 2.09 -22.81 4.62
CA ASN A 1041 1.02 -22.16 5.37
C ASN A 1041 1.63 -21.08 6.29
N LEU A 1042 1.36 -19.83 5.96
CA LEU A 1042 1.90 -18.65 6.64
C LEU A 1042 0.84 -17.94 7.50
N GLY A 1043 -0.39 -18.50 7.53
CA GLY A 1043 -1.54 -17.98 8.26
C GLY A 1043 -2.30 -16.87 7.55
N GLY A 1044 -3.48 -16.54 8.06
CA GLY A 1044 -4.37 -15.54 7.45
C GLY A 1044 -4.81 -15.94 6.05
N THR A 1045 -4.82 -14.97 5.12
CA THR A 1045 -5.05 -15.19 3.68
C THR A 1045 -3.95 -16.04 3.03
N ALA A 1046 -2.71 -15.94 3.50
CA ALA A 1046 -1.57 -16.78 3.06
C ALA A 1046 -1.52 -18.15 3.75
N SER A 1047 -2.67 -18.73 4.11
CA SER A 1047 -2.77 -20.07 4.73
C SER A 1047 -2.67 -21.23 3.75
N ASN A 1048 -2.82 -20.96 2.45
CA ASN A 1048 -2.57 -21.87 1.33
C ASN A 1048 -1.71 -21.11 0.29
N PHE A 1049 -0.48 -20.77 0.66
CA PHE A 1049 0.44 -20.00 -0.17
C PHE A 1049 1.31 -20.98 -0.98
N SER A 1050 1.19 -20.98 -2.30
CA SER A 1050 1.73 -22.03 -3.17
C SER A 1050 1.95 -21.51 -4.59
N THR A 1051 3.01 -21.96 -5.26
CA THR A 1051 3.31 -21.52 -6.64
C THR A 1051 2.11 -21.71 -7.57
N SER A 1052 1.70 -20.67 -8.29
CA SER A 1052 0.61 -20.76 -9.24
C SER A 1052 1.01 -21.52 -10.50
N GLY A 1053 0.01 -22.04 -11.19
CA GLY A 1053 0.15 -22.81 -12.41
C GLY A 1053 -1.19 -23.39 -12.83
N GLY A 1054 -1.31 -23.69 -14.11
CA GLY A 1054 -2.56 -24.12 -14.72
C GLY A 1054 -2.62 -23.82 -16.20
N PHE A 1055 -3.80 -23.44 -16.68
CA PHE A 1055 -4.10 -23.28 -18.10
C PHE A 1055 -4.91 -22.00 -18.33
N SER A 1056 -4.49 -21.17 -19.29
CA SER A 1056 -5.17 -19.94 -19.69
C SER A 1056 -6.56 -20.18 -20.30
N ASN A 1057 -7.49 -19.28 -20.04
CA ASN A 1057 -8.81 -19.24 -20.68
C ASN A 1057 -8.85 -18.37 -21.94
N TYR A 1058 -7.80 -17.57 -22.22
CA TYR A 1058 -7.75 -16.60 -23.33
C TYR A 1058 -6.73 -16.94 -24.42
N PHE A 1059 -5.60 -17.53 -24.04
CA PHE A 1059 -4.49 -17.86 -24.94
C PHE A 1059 -4.50 -19.34 -25.30
N PRO A 1060 -4.44 -19.71 -26.59
CA PRO A 1060 -4.29 -21.09 -27.00
C PRO A 1060 -2.88 -21.60 -26.66
N GLN A 1061 -2.78 -22.91 -26.47
CA GLN A 1061 -1.51 -23.59 -26.25
C GLN A 1061 -0.53 -23.38 -27.43
N PRO A 1062 0.66 -22.77 -27.22
CA PRO A 1062 1.65 -22.58 -28.29
C PRO A 1062 2.33 -23.91 -28.67
N ALA A 1063 2.76 -24.02 -29.92
CA ALA A 1063 3.26 -25.28 -30.47
C ALA A 1063 4.54 -25.78 -29.77
N TYR A 1064 5.38 -24.88 -29.24
CA TYR A 1064 6.61 -25.26 -28.54
C TYR A 1064 6.37 -26.15 -27.31
N GLN A 1065 5.21 -26.01 -26.63
CA GLN A 1065 4.86 -26.81 -25.45
C GLN A 1065 3.87 -27.96 -25.74
N TYR A 1066 3.56 -28.25 -27.02
CA TYR A 1066 2.53 -29.24 -27.37
C TYR A 1066 2.81 -30.62 -26.76
N ALA A 1067 3.97 -31.19 -27.07
CA ALA A 1067 4.35 -32.53 -26.64
C ALA A 1067 4.51 -32.65 -25.11
N ALA A 1068 4.94 -31.58 -24.44
CA ALA A 1068 5.16 -31.56 -22.99
C ALA A 1068 3.84 -31.65 -22.20
N VAL A 1069 2.85 -30.85 -22.61
CA VAL A 1069 1.51 -30.86 -22.01
C VAL A 1069 0.71 -32.10 -22.43
N GLU A 1070 0.87 -32.57 -23.67
CA GLU A 1070 0.24 -33.83 -24.11
C GLU A 1070 0.77 -35.02 -23.30
N GLN A 1071 2.08 -35.08 -23.05
CA GLN A 1071 2.70 -36.06 -22.15
C GLN A 1071 2.14 -35.95 -20.73
N TYR A 1072 2.05 -34.73 -20.15
CA TYR A 1072 1.46 -34.52 -18.82
C TYR A 1072 0.02 -35.07 -18.73
N PHE A 1073 -0.82 -34.80 -19.73
CA PHE A 1073 -2.18 -35.32 -19.74
C PHE A 1073 -2.29 -36.84 -19.92
N GLN A 1074 -1.26 -37.52 -20.43
CA GLN A 1074 -1.19 -38.98 -20.50
C GLN A 1074 -0.76 -39.62 -19.17
N THR A 1075 0.02 -38.91 -18.34
CA THR A 1075 0.67 -39.48 -17.14
C THR A 1075 0.07 -39.00 -15.81
N ALA A 1076 -0.43 -37.77 -15.73
CA ALA A 1076 -0.90 -37.14 -14.49
C ALA A 1076 -2.21 -37.74 -13.91
N ASN A 1077 -2.95 -38.54 -14.69
CA ASN A 1077 -4.19 -39.20 -14.27
C ASN A 1077 -5.23 -38.25 -13.61
N LEU A 1078 -5.40 -37.06 -14.19
CA LEU A 1078 -6.30 -36.03 -13.67
C LEU A 1078 -7.76 -36.50 -13.64
N SER A 1079 -8.38 -36.43 -12.46
CA SER A 1079 -9.79 -36.78 -12.25
C SER A 1079 -10.76 -35.59 -12.34
N TYR A 1080 -10.23 -34.36 -12.44
CA TYR A 1080 -11.03 -33.14 -12.54
C TYR A 1080 -11.78 -33.05 -13.89
N PRO A 1081 -13.05 -32.60 -13.89
CA PRO A 1081 -13.72 -32.24 -15.13
C PRO A 1081 -13.03 -31.01 -15.76
N TYR A 1082 -13.03 -30.92 -17.08
CA TYR A 1082 -12.41 -29.84 -17.85
C TYR A 1082 -13.35 -29.38 -18.98
N TYR A 1083 -13.09 -28.19 -19.51
CA TYR A 1083 -13.69 -27.71 -20.77
C TYR A 1083 -12.62 -27.61 -21.87
N SER A 1084 -13.04 -27.46 -23.12
CA SER A 1084 -12.14 -27.45 -24.30
C SER A 1084 -12.67 -26.51 -25.36
N GLU A 1085 -12.90 -25.27 -24.93
CA GLU A 1085 -13.46 -24.16 -25.69
C GLU A 1085 -12.92 -22.87 -25.04
N PHE A 1086 -12.78 -21.80 -25.81
CA PHE A 1086 -12.49 -20.46 -25.31
C PHE A 1086 -13.80 -19.67 -25.16
N GLU A 1087 -13.76 -18.49 -24.51
CA GLU A 1087 -14.95 -17.63 -24.29
C GLU A 1087 -16.07 -18.29 -23.45
N VAL A 1088 -15.71 -19.33 -22.68
CA VAL A 1088 -16.60 -20.12 -21.82
C VAL A 1088 -17.15 -19.29 -20.67
N ASP A 1089 -18.47 -19.36 -20.46
CA ASP A 1089 -19.08 -18.78 -19.26
C ASP A 1089 -18.80 -19.64 -18.02
N VAL A 1090 -17.86 -19.16 -17.19
CA VAL A 1090 -17.52 -19.71 -15.87
C VAL A 1090 -18.71 -19.79 -14.89
N ASN A 1091 -19.86 -19.20 -15.18
CA ASN A 1091 -21.08 -19.38 -14.38
C ASN A 1091 -21.90 -20.61 -14.76
N THR A 1092 -21.63 -21.25 -15.89
CA THR A 1092 -22.44 -22.38 -16.42
C THR A 1092 -21.64 -23.62 -16.82
N THR A 1093 -20.32 -23.49 -17.02
CA THR A 1093 -19.43 -24.64 -17.22
C THR A 1093 -19.40 -25.58 -16.02
N LYS A 1094 -18.97 -26.83 -16.26
CA LYS A 1094 -18.82 -27.88 -15.25
C LYS A 1094 -17.38 -28.40 -15.13
N GLY A 1095 -16.45 -27.87 -15.92
CA GLY A 1095 -15.03 -28.14 -15.79
C GLY A 1095 -14.33 -27.10 -14.92
N LEU A 1096 -13.20 -27.47 -14.32
CA LEU A 1096 -12.43 -26.60 -13.43
C LEU A 1096 -11.34 -25.81 -14.17
N TYR A 1097 -10.92 -26.24 -15.36
CA TYR A 1097 -9.89 -25.59 -16.17
C TYR A 1097 -10.13 -25.76 -17.68
N ASN A 1098 -9.56 -24.86 -18.49
CA ASN A 1098 -9.54 -24.98 -19.94
C ASN A 1098 -8.40 -25.89 -20.41
N ARG A 1099 -8.73 -27.01 -21.06
CA ARG A 1099 -7.72 -27.96 -21.56
C ARG A 1099 -6.99 -27.51 -22.83
N LEU A 1100 -7.46 -26.45 -23.50
CA LEU A 1100 -6.83 -25.89 -24.71
C LEU A 1100 -5.87 -24.72 -24.42
N GLY A 1101 -5.79 -24.28 -23.16
CA GLY A 1101 -5.05 -23.08 -22.77
C GLY A 1101 -3.53 -23.20 -22.88
N ARG A 1102 -2.85 -22.05 -23.04
CA ARG A 1102 -1.44 -21.90 -22.70
C ARG A 1102 -1.25 -22.38 -21.27
N ALA A 1103 -0.46 -23.43 -21.08
CA ALA A 1103 -0.21 -24.02 -19.78
C ALA A 1103 1.06 -23.43 -19.16
N TYR A 1104 1.05 -23.17 -17.86
CA TYR A 1104 2.12 -22.47 -17.14
C TYR A 1104 2.29 -23.06 -15.72
N PRO A 1105 3.44 -22.87 -15.04
CA PRO A 1105 4.63 -22.14 -15.49
C PRO A 1105 5.46 -22.87 -16.56
N ASP A 1106 6.49 -22.21 -17.09
CA ASP A 1106 7.44 -22.80 -18.04
C ASP A 1106 8.64 -23.42 -17.33
N VAL A 1107 9.08 -22.79 -16.25
CA VAL A 1107 10.23 -23.19 -15.42
C VAL A 1107 9.92 -22.86 -13.96
N SER A 1108 10.83 -23.20 -13.05
CA SER A 1108 10.75 -22.76 -11.66
C SER A 1108 12.12 -22.43 -11.08
N ALA A 1109 12.15 -21.81 -9.90
CA ALA A 1109 13.33 -21.69 -9.05
C ALA A 1109 12.89 -21.52 -7.57
N ASN A 1110 13.85 -21.53 -6.65
CA ASN A 1110 13.56 -21.52 -5.22
C ASN A 1110 12.81 -20.25 -4.81
N GLY A 1111 11.60 -20.43 -4.28
CA GLY A 1111 10.68 -19.38 -3.90
C GLY A 1111 10.42 -19.29 -2.40
N ALA A 1112 11.23 -19.90 -1.53
CA ALA A 1112 10.86 -20.11 -0.13
C ALA A 1112 12.03 -20.02 0.86
N HIS A 1113 11.72 -19.60 2.09
CA HIS A 1113 12.69 -19.48 3.19
C HIS A 1113 13.87 -18.52 2.92
N PHE A 1114 13.79 -17.65 1.90
CA PHE A 1114 14.85 -16.68 1.59
C PHE A 1114 15.01 -15.67 2.74
N ARG A 1115 16.26 -15.30 3.05
CA ARG A 1115 16.60 -14.39 4.15
C ARG A 1115 16.96 -13.01 3.61
N ALA A 1116 16.16 -12.01 3.94
CA ALA A 1116 16.36 -10.61 3.58
C ALA A 1116 15.82 -9.66 4.65
N TYR A 1117 16.24 -8.40 4.60
CA TYR A 1117 15.93 -7.38 5.62
C TYR A 1117 14.77 -6.46 5.19
N MET A 1118 14.00 -5.96 6.15
CA MET A 1118 12.94 -4.96 5.97
C MET A 1118 12.61 -4.25 7.30
N ASP A 1119 12.49 -2.93 7.32
CA ASP A 1119 12.57 -2.05 8.51
C ASP A 1119 13.75 -2.39 9.46
N GLY A 1120 14.89 -2.76 8.89
CA GLY A 1120 16.08 -3.22 9.63
C GLY A 1120 15.93 -4.57 10.37
N TYR A 1121 14.88 -5.35 10.07
CA TYR A 1121 14.63 -6.69 10.63
C TYR A 1121 14.83 -7.79 9.60
N ASP A 1122 15.39 -8.90 10.04
CA ASP A 1122 15.63 -10.12 9.26
C ASP A 1122 14.40 -11.05 9.24
N TYR A 1123 13.88 -11.34 8.05
CA TYR A 1123 12.67 -12.12 7.80
C TYR A 1123 12.93 -13.36 6.93
N HIS A 1124 12.00 -14.31 7.00
CA HIS A 1124 11.85 -15.36 6.00
C HIS A 1124 10.80 -14.95 4.97
N TRP A 1125 11.19 -14.94 3.70
CA TRP A 1125 10.36 -14.58 2.56
C TRP A 1125 9.94 -15.78 1.73
N TYR A 1126 8.77 -15.67 1.12
CA TYR A 1126 8.16 -16.68 0.26
C TYR A 1126 7.43 -15.99 -0.90
N GLY A 1127 7.57 -16.56 -2.10
CA GLY A 1127 6.87 -16.17 -3.31
C GLY A 1127 7.59 -16.61 -4.58
N SER A 1128 6.84 -16.78 -5.67
CA SER A 1128 7.39 -16.90 -7.02
C SER A 1128 8.07 -15.59 -7.48
N SER A 1129 7.79 -14.47 -6.79
CA SER A 1129 8.59 -13.25 -6.79
C SER A 1129 10.07 -13.51 -6.56
N LEU A 1130 10.46 -14.41 -5.65
CA LEU A 1130 11.87 -14.76 -5.43
C LEU A 1130 12.46 -15.58 -6.60
N ALA A 1131 11.62 -16.36 -7.29
CA ALA A 1131 12.04 -17.31 -8.30
C ALA A 1131 12.32 -16.63 -9.66
N SER A 1132 11.51 -15.64 -10.05
CA SER A 1132 11.67 -14.90 -11.31
C SER A 1132 13.03 -14.18 -11.47
N PRO A 1133 13.47 -13.28 -10.56
CA PRO A 1133 14.75 -12.58 -10.64
C PRO A 1133 15.94 -13.54 -10.47
N LEU A 1134 15.76 -14.66 -9.77
CA LEU A 1134 16.73 -15.74 -9.66
C LEU A 1134 16.98 -16.40 -11.03
N PHE A 1135 15.91 -16.83 -11.72
CA PHE A 1135 16.02 -17.42 -13.07
C PHE A 1135 16.50 -16.38 -14.10
N ALA A 1136 16.04 -15.14 -13.98
CA ALA A 1136 16.50 -14.02 -14.81
C ALA A 1136 18.00 -13.73 -14.62
N SER A 1137 18.52 -13.88 -13.39
CA SER A 1137 19.96 -13.78 -13.11
C SER A 1137 20.75 -14.89 -13.79
N VAL A 1138 20.23 -16.13 -13.82
CA VAL A 1138 20.84 -17.23 -14.59
C VAL A 1138 20.94 -16.87 -16.09
N LEU A 1139 19.87 -16.37 -16.70
CA LEU A 1139 19.91 -15.94 -18.11
C LEU A 1139 20.87 -14.76 -18.35
N THR A 1140 20.99 -13.85 -17.39
CA THR A 1140 21.90 -12.69 -17.47
C THR A 1140 23.37 -13.12 -17.45
N LEU A 1141 23.73 -14.12 -16.63
CA LEU A 1141 25.07 -14.73 -16.63
C LEU A 1141 25.36 -15.51 -17.92
N LEU A 1142 24.38 -16.25 -18.44
CA LEU A 1142 24.50 -16.96 -19.73
C LEU A 1142 24.69 -15.98 -20.90
N ASN A 1143 24.06 -14.81 -20.86
CA ASN A 1143 24.30 -13.72 -21.81
C ASN A 1143 25.74 -13.20 -21.72
N GLU A 1144 26.29 -12.96 -20.52
CA GLU A 1144 27.70 -12.57 -20.36
C GLU A 1144 28.66 -13.60 -20.98
N GLU A 1145 28.46 -14.90 -20.74
CA GLU A 1145 29.29 -15.94 -21.35
C GLU A 1145 29.11 -16.03 -22.89
N ARG A 1146 27.91 -15.77 -23.43
CA ARG A 1146 27.66 -15.68 -24.88
C ARG A 1146 28.34 -14.46 -25.51
N PHE A 1147 28.25 -13.28 -24.89
CA PHE A 1147 28.93 -12.07 -25.35
C PHE A 1147 30.46 -12.23 -25.33
N ALA A 1148 31.01 -12.92 -24.33
CA ALA A 1148 32.44 -13.23 -24.24
C ALA A 1148 32.98 -14.07 -25.41
N ILE A 1149 32.12 -14.81 -26.11
CA ILE A 1149 32.45 -15.55 -27.35
C ILE A 1149 31.87 -14.91 -28.63
N GLY A 1150 31.39 -13.66 -28.55
CA GLY A 1150 30.93 -12.87 -29.69
C GLY A 1150 29.51 -13.19 -30.18
N LYS A 1151 28.68 -13.84 -29.37
CA LYS A 1151 27.27 -14.16 -29.69
C LYS A 1151 26.31 -13.12 -29.11
N GLY A 1152 25.09 -13.08 -29.64
CA GLY A 1152 23.98 -12.27 -29.11
C GLY A 1152 23.36 -12.87 -27.83
N PRO A 1153 22.35 -12.22 -27.23
CA PRO A 1153 21.66 -12.72 -26.04
C PRO A 1153 20.90 -14.04 -26.30
N VAL A 1154 20.30 -14.62 -25.25
CA VAL A 1154 19.47 -15.85 -25.33
C VAL A 1154 18.02 -15.61 -25.78
N GLY A 1155 17.52 -14.37 -25.70
CA GLY A 1155 16.19 -13.99 -26.20
C GLY A 1155 15.02 -14.70 -25.52
N PHE A 1156 13.96 -14.99 -26.28
CA PHE A 1156 12.82 -15.76 -25.80
C PHE A 1156 13.20 -17.25 -25.64
N VAL A 1157 13.44 -17.69 -24.40
CA VAL A 1157 14.05 -19.00 -24.13
C VAL A 1157 13.10 -20.19 -24.18
N ASN A 1158 11.77 -20.01 -24.15
CA ASN A 1158 10.83 -21.12 -24.03
C ASN A 1158 11.04 -22.21 -25.12
N PRO A 1159 11.16 -21.90 -26.43
CA PRO A 1159 11.33 -22.93 -27.46
C PRO A 1159 12.64 -23.72 -27.31
N VAL A 1160 13.68 -23.12 -26.72
CA VAL A 1160 14.92 -23.82 -26.36
C VAL A 1160 14.70 -24.77 -25.20
N LEU A 1161 14.08 -24.31 -24.12
CA LEU A 1161 13.91 -25.10 -22.90
C LEU A 1161 12.95 -26.28 -23.10
N TYR A 1162 11.82 -26.09 -23.79
CA TYR A 1162 10.92 -27.19 -24.15
C TYR A 1162 11.54 -28.18 -25.16
N ALA A 1163 12.52 -27.77 -25.97
CA ALA A 1163 13.25 -28.65 -26.87
C ALA A 1163 14.39 -29.45 -26.19
N TYR A 1164 14.90 -28.96 -25.05
CA TYR A 1164 16.04 -29.54 -24.34
C TYR A 1164 15.82 -29.57 -22.81
N PRO A 1165 14.71 -30.14 -22.29
CA PRO A 1165 14.32 -30.05 -20.88
C PRO A 1165 15.36 -30.61 -19.90
N GLN A 1166 16.23 -31.52 -20.36
CA GLN A 1166 17.32 -32.09 -19.56
C GLN A 1166 18.41 -31.10 -19.11
N VAL A 1167 18.32 -29.80 -19.47
CA VAL A 1167 19.16 -28.73 -18.89
C VAL A 1167 18.58 -28.13 -17.61
N LEU A 1168 17.46 -28.67 -17.12
CA LEU A 1168 16.80 -28.28 -15.88
C LEU A 1168 16.71 -29.48 -14.92
N ASN A 1169 16.55 -29.20 -13.63
CA ASN A 1169 16.36 -30.21 -12.60
C ASN A 1169 14.86 -30.50 -12.46
N ASP A 1170 14.44 -31.67 -12.93
CA ASP A 1170 13.06 -32.18 -12.93
C ASP A 1170 12.47 -32.23 -11.50
N ILE A 1171 11.30 -31.62 -11.30
CA ILE A 1171 10.62 -31.51 -10.00
C ILE A 1171 9.44 -32.46 -9.99
N THR A 1172 9.58 -33.55 -9.24
CA THR A 1172 8.70 -34.73 -9.39
C THR A 1172 7.79 -34.96 -8.19
N ASN A 1173 7.62 -33.96 -7.31
CA ASN A 1173 6.77 -34.07 -6.13
C ASN A 1173 6.23 -32.70 -5.63
N GLY A 1174 5.03 -32.75 -5.04
CA GLY A 1174 4.28 -31.59 -4.57
C GLY A 1174 3.09 -31.23 -5.47
N THR A 1175 2.28 -30.26 -5.04
CA THR A 1175 1.02 -29.91 -5.71
C THR A 1175 0.65 -28.43 -5.46
N ASN A 1176 0.16 -27.71 -6.48
CA ASN A 1176 -0.25 -26.30 -6.35
C ASN A 1176 -1.71 -26.13 -5.91
N ALA A 1177 -1.99 -26.52 -4.67
CA ALA A 1177 -3.35 -26.60 -4.12
C ALA A 1177 -4.12 -25.28 -4.16
N GLY A 1178 -5.44 -25.37 -4.33
CA GLY A 1178 -6.35 -24.23 -4.45
C GLY A 1178 -7.77 -24.64 -4.83
N CYS A 1179 -8.74 -23.73 -4.70
CA CYS A 1179 -10.15 -23.91 -5.09
C CYS A 1179 -10.83 -25.18 -4.55
N GLY A 1180 -10.51 -25.56 -3.31
CA GLY A 1180 -11.03 -26.78 -2.67
C GLY A 1180 -10.45 -28.09 -3.23
N THR A 1181 -9.36 -28.02 -4.00
CA THR A 1181 -8.68 -29.16 -4.64
C THR A 1181 -7.20 -29.20 -4.25
N TYR A 1182 -6.51 -30.30 -4.60
CA TYR A 1182 -5.05 -30.35 -4.52
C TYR A 1182 -4.36 -29.60 -5.67
N GLY A 1183 -5.09 -28.95 -6.57
CA GLY A 1183 -4.52 -28.37 -7.78
C GLY A 1183 -3.94 -29.46 -8.68
N PHE A 1184 -2.91 -29.10 -9.44
CA PHE A 1184 -2.14 -30.01 -10.27
C PHE A 1184 -0.97 -30.62 -9.48
N SER A 1185 -0.63 -31.87 -9.81
CA SER A 1185 0.52 -32.56 -9.22
C SER A 1185 1.75 -32.45 -10.10
N ALA A 1186 2.90 -32.22 -9.47
CA ALA A 1186 4.20 -32.37 -10.11
C ALA A 1186 4.57 -33.84 -10.33
N ILE A 1187 5.18 -34.13 -11.48
CA ILE A 1187 5.49 -35.47 -11.98
C ILE A 1187 6.77 -35.43 -12.84
N GLN A 1188 7.24 -36.58 -13.34
CA GLN A 1188 8.40 -36.60 -14.24
C GLN A 1188 8.11 -35.87 -15.57
N GLY A 1189 8.86 -34.80 -15.85
CA GLY A 1189 8.75 -33.99 -17.06
C GLY A 1189 8.13 -32.61 -16.79
N TRP A 1190 7.49 -32.02 -17.80
CA TRP A 1190 6.76 -30.76 -17.59
C TRP A 1190 5.48 -30.99 -16.78
N ASP A 1191 5.19 -30.09 -15.84
CA ASP A 1191 3.92 -30.02 -15.13
C ASP A 1191 3.44 -28.57 -14.88
N PRO A 1192 2.12 -28.32 -14.71
CA PRO A 1192 1.56 -26.99 -14.44
C PRO A 1192 1.59 -26.59 -12.94
N ALA A 1193 2.66 -26.93 -12.23
CA ALA A 1193 3.03 -26.41 -10.91
C ALA A 1193 4.53 -26.06 -10.83
N SER A 1194 5.40 -26.86 -11.45
CA SER A 1194 6.87 -26.68 -11.48
C SER A 1194 7.43 -26.25 -12.85
N GLY A 1195 6.62 -26.30 -13.91
CA GLY A 1195 7.08 -26.13 -15.28
C GLY A 1195 8.00 -27.26 -15.72
N LEU A 1196 9.07 -26.93 -16.43
CA LEU A 1196 10.15 -27.86 -16.82
C LEU A 1196 11.17 -28.11 -15.68
N GLY A 1197 10.96 -27.56 -14.48
CA GLY A 1197 11.87 -27.65 -13.35
C GLY A 1197 12.86 -26.48 -13.23
N THR A 1198 13.89 -26.66 -12.40
CA THR A 1198 14.74 -25.56 -11.89
C THR A 1198 16.12 -25.49 -12.56
N PRO A 1199 16.83 -24.33 -12.57
CA PRO A 1199 17.99 -24.17 -13.44
C PRO A 1199 19.17 -25.09 -13.06
N ASN A 1200 19.75 -25.76 -14.05
CA ASN A 1200 21.03 -26.46 -13.91
C ASN A 1200 22.10 -25.69 -14.68
N TYR A 1201 22.76 -24.74 -14.02
CA TYR A 1201 23.62 -23.75 -14.70
C TYR A 1201 24.68 -24.40 -15.62
N PRO A 1202 25.42 -25.46 -15.23
CA PRO A 1202 26.38 -26.12 -16.12
C PRO A 1202 25.78 -26.65 -17.42
N LEU A 1203 24.60 -27.27 -17.38
CA LEU A 1203 23.94 -27.84 -18.56
C LEU A 1203 23.29 -26.77 -19.43
N MET A 1204 22.65 -25.76 -18.81
CA MET A 1204 22.14 -24.59 -19.54
C MET A 1204 23.29 -23.88 -20.26
N ARG A 1205 24.42 -23.70 -19.59
CA ARG A 1205 25.65 -23.10 -20.14
C ARG A 1205 26.19 -23.88 -21.33
N GLU A 1206 26.30 -25.20 -21.24
CA GLU A 1206 26.74 -26.03 -22.37
C GLU A 1206 25.80 -25.85 -23.59
N LEU A 1207 24.48 -25.91 -23.37
CA LEU A 1207 23.49 -25.72 -24.43
C LEU A 1207 23.55 -24.30 -25.03
N PHE A 1208 23.38 -23.26 -24.24
CA PHE A 1208 23.27 -21.88 -24.75
C PHE A 1208 24.58 -21.33 -25.34
N LEU A 1209 25.75 -21.87 -24.97
CA LEU A 1209 27.01 -21.57 -25.67
C LEU A 1209 27.16 -22.37 -26.99
N SER A 1210 26.52 -23.54 -27.11
CA SER A 1210 26.51 -24.33 -28.36
C SER A 1210 25.58 -23.76 -29.43
N LEU A 1211 24.37 -23.29 -29.05
CA LEU A 1211 23.40 -22.65 -29.94
C LEU A 1211 23.99 -21.39 -30.60
N PRO A 1212 23.62 -21.05 -31.85
CA PRO A 1212 24.23 -19.98 -32.64
C PRO A 1212 24.55 -18.68 -31.89
#